data_AF-A0A7W8ZNF3-F1
#
_entry.id   AF-A0A7W8ZNF3-F1
#
_cell.length_a   1.000
_cell.length_b   1.000
_cell.length_c   1.000
_cell.angle_alpha   90.00
_cell.angle_beta   90.00
_cell.angle_gamma   90.00
#
_symmetry.space_group_name_H-M   'P 1'
#
loop_
_entity.id
_entity.type
_entity.pdbx_description
1 polymer ?
#
loop_
_entity_poly.entity_id
_entity_poly.type
_entity_poly.pdbx_seq_one_letter_code
_entity_poly.pdbx_strand_id
1 'polypeptide(L)'
;MSIKIHPTIGVARLGNSPNEFCIVPDKIGGIPLEFEGGKITTKKIQKFKDSKGLIKKQGQPFRVYDQTGEITINRKDVKSIEWTVHLANKKAEWYEFDELKGNLLFGDKNNYASWKVPLRNSDIIKNRQSLFIDYGPRRITVLKGTKPIDSNFKFDKKSVPANYTEAQFPPAKVKYGQPVDSLGGIITDAEGRLIVFGGFGRTGGNTDLTGFGGGDQWHDDISDGPVYCKVTYTDNKVESVDAWCIVGSPDFAPEVVNISTLSDSIFDVYVRNSPGFTPKLFDKGKFKPEFEANFQRDIKPIFDRMKGYQWVANVQPMANLASLDFYEINKNNSTANATRQKVFNYFRGIDPYTRTPIENPNPLTYTQKEFDHLDQNKIILKEEKYRAKYPQDKYPQEYLFKDQNKYLTVEGGKEIVKEGDLFPLMPLNSGTNSVRNENPLKFLALTETQLFLLKQWADGKFNLTPDQHWEGVVPASDTISVGNCIGLPMSPGIEVTWNVHNQIIYNLNIPFTLKVKNSLVKYDKVFNVGKETGFLTVTRDECLGGGCEPGDLTKRMACPWQADFFNCTVQNINFTNPTQVKDYIVDNTGKIIDRIPTPPVYYSYWWPPQSPWDVLIGELTKEGFHANGKWESGRQMNYQRGLNSYVQMVEFWDTLGFVKDMNANNAGFPYLLETERGHEFYTSQKPLISEIMVKLKYDNNGLNVDGQAIEIETPIFYLDVAKARRRRKEQFATTENVSLLASGVGRINAITYHPFKKIKISEELSKVRFKFRR
;
A
#
# COMPACT_ATOMS: atom_id res chain seq x y z
N MET A 1 30.01 -4.85 -24.46
CA MET A 1 28.59 -5.07 -24.15
C MET A 1 28.50 -5.35 -22.68
N SER A 2 27.64 -4.64 -21.95
CA SER A 2 27.51 -4.74 -20.51
C SER A 2 26.45 -5.77 -20.13
N ILE A 3 26.70 -6.53 -19.07
CA ILE A 3 25.70 -7.38 -18.42
C ILE A 3 24.50 -6.57 -17.92
N LYS A 4 23.35 -7.23 -17.75
CA LYS A 4 22.09 -6.69 -17.20
C LYS A 4 21.63 -7.53 -16.03
N ILE A 5 20.89 -6.93 -15.10
CA ILE A 5 20.30 -7.58 -13.94
C ILE A 5 18.79 -7.42 -13.97
N HIS A 6 18.07 -8.50 -13.68
CA HIS A 6 16.62 -8.52 -13.63
C HIS A 6 16.09 -9.25 -12.38
N PRO A 7 15.05 -8.73 -11.72
CA PRO A 7 14.43 -7.45 -12.03
C PRO A 7 15.35 -6.26 -11.71
N THR A 8 15.19 -5.14 -12.43
CA THR A 8 15.90 -3.88 -12.12
C THR A 8 15.41 -3.27 -10.80
N ILE A 9 14.13 -3.47 -10.46
CA ILE A 9 13.54 -3.19 -9.14
C ILE A 9 12.83 -4.46 -8.69
N GLY A 10 13.37 -5.10 -7.67
CA GLY A 10 12.81 -6.31 -7.06
C GLY A 10 11.91 -6.02 -5.87
N VAL A 11 10.95 -6.90 -5.59
CA VAL A 11 9.98 -6.77 -4.49
C VAL A 11 9.97 -8.03 -3.64
N ALA A 12 10.47 -7.94 -2.42
CA ALA A 12 10.31 -8.94 -1.38
C ALA A 12 9.14 -8.54 -0.45
N ARG A 13 8.58 -9.52 0.29
CA ARG A 13 7.51 -9.23 1.26
C ARG A 13 7.79 -9.85 2.62
N LEU A 14 7.38 -9.13 3.66
CA LEU A 14 7.49 -9.55 5.05
C LEU A 14 6.75 -10.88 5.31
N GLY A 15 7.25 -11.64 6.29
CA GLY A 15 6.62 -12.88 6.76
C GLY A 15 7.24 -13.31 8.08
N ASN A 16 6.41 -13.72 9.04
CA ASN A 16 6.83 -14.05 10.39
C ASN A 16 7.14 -15.54 10.60
N SER A 17 7.01 -16.39 9.58
CA SER A 17 7.54 -17.76 9.63
C SER A 17 9.07 -17.74 9.73
N PRO A 18 9.67 -18.45 10.71
CA PRO A 18 11.11 -18.42 10.92
C PRO A 18 11.89 -19.21 9.86
N ASN A 19 11.27 -20.24 9.27
CA ASN A 19 11.97 -21.26 8.49
C ASN A 19 11.33 -21.52 7.12
N GLU A 20 10.09 -21.10 6.88
CA GLU A 20 9.41 -21.31 5.60
C GLU A 20 9.27 -19.99 4.83
N PHE A 21 9.47 -20.06 3.52
CA PHE A 21 9.37 -18.94 2.59
C PHE A 21 8.83 -19.40 1.24
N CYS A 22 8.40 -18.44 0.42
CA CYS A 22 8.04 -18.63 -0.97
C CYS A 22 8.86 -17.67 -1.85
N ILE A 23 8.77 -17.84 -3.17
CA ILE A 23 9.41 -16.98 -4.16
C ILE A 23 8.35 -16.13 -4.84
N VAL A 24 8.68 -14.89 -5.22
CA VAL A 24 7.79 -14.01 -5.99
C VAL A 24 7.11 -14.74 -7.17
N PRO A 25 5.89 -14.34 -7.55
CA PRO A 25 5.20 -14.93 -8.71
C PRO A 25 5.95 -14.67 -10.03
N ASP A 26 5.63 -15.48 -11.03
CA ASP A 26 6.15 -15.39 -12.41
C ASP A 26 5.26 -14.54 -13.34
N LYS A 27 4.21 -13.92 -12.80
CA LYS A 27 3.33 -12.98 -13.52
C LYS A 27 2.71 -11.95 -12.58
N ILE A 28 2.19 -10.86 -13.15
CA ILE A 28 1.31 -9.94 -12.42
C ILE A 28 0.00 -10.66 -12.07
N GLY A 29 -0.46 -10.53 -10.82
CA GLY A 29 -1.63 -11.25 -10.33
C GLY A 29 -1.39 -12.75 -10.14
N GLY A 30 -0.13 -13.15 -9.92
CA GLY A 30 0.28 -14.54 -9.77
C GLY A 30 0.39 -14.98 -8.32
N ILE A 31 0.15 -16.28 -8.08
CA ILE A 31 0.48 -16.92 -6.81
C ILE A 31 2.00 -17.10 -6.69
N PRO A 32 2.62 -16.82 -5.53
CA PRO A 32 4.03 -17.07 -5.28
C PRO A 32 4.44 -18.52 -5.59
N LEU A 33 5.73 -18.74 -5.86
CA LEU A 33 6.28 -20.03 -6.26
C LEU A 33 6.93 -20.78 -5.09
N GLU A 34 6.95 -22.10 -5.17
CA GLU A 34 7.67 -22.98 -4.24
C GLU A 34 9.18 -22.95 -4.51
N PHE A 35 9.96 -23.08 -3.43
CA PHE A 35 11.41 -23.28 -3.47
C PHE A 35 11.74 -24.69 -2.96
N GLU A 36 12.21 -25.57 -3.83
CA GLU A 36 12.44 -26.99 -3.53
C GLU A 36 13.86 -27.38 -3.97
N GLY A 37 14.58 -28.14 -3.13
CA GLY A 37 15.89 -28.70 -3.50
C GLY A 37 16.94 -27.65 -3.87
N GLY A 38 16.88 -26.46 -3.27
CA GLY A 38 17.81 -25.36 -3.56
C GLY A 38 17.52 -24.65 -4.89
N LYS A 39 16.33 -24.84 -5.48
CA LYS A 39 15.95 -24.25 -6.76
C LYS A 39 14.58 -23.57 -6.68
N ILE A 40 14.46 -22.49 -7.42
CA ILE A 40 13.17 -21.85 -7.71
C ILE A 40 12.41 -22.76 -8.67
N THR A 41 11.21 -23.18 -8.30
CA THR A 41 10.38 -24.05 -9.15
C THR A 41 9.36 -23.23 -9.94
N THR A 42 8.62 -23.89 -10.85
CA THR A 42 7.44 -23.31 -11.51
C THR A 42 6.13 -23.64 -10.77
N LYS A 43 6.20 -24.37 -9.65
CA LYS A 43 5.01 -24.75 -8.88
C LYS A 43 4.56 -23.57 -8.04
N LYS A 44 3.26 -23.28 -8.07
CA LYS A 44 2.62 -22.29 -7.19
C LYS A 44 2.51 -22.85 -5.77
N ILE A 45 2.70 -21.97 -4.79
CA ILE A 45 2.50 -22.34 -3.39
C ILE A 45 1.07 -22.78 -3.13
N GLN A 46 0.91 -23.76 -2.25
CA GLN A 46 -0.41 -24.21 -1.83
C GLN A 46 -0.94 -23.43 -0.62
N LYS A 47 -0.03 -23.06 0.29
CA LYS A 47 -0.32 -22.33 1.53
C LYS A 47 0.61 -21.13 1.68
N PHE A 48 0.03 -19.99 2.04
CA PHE A 48 0.73 -18.75 2.38
C PHE A 48 1.30 -18.78 3.79
N LYS A 49 0.74 -19.61 4.66
CA LYS A 49 1.19 -19.78 6.05
C LYS A 49 1.79 -21.16 6.28
N ASP A 50 2.68 -21.23 7.25
CA ASP A 50 3.25 -22.49 7.72
C ASP A 50 2.24 -23.29 8.56
N SER A 51 2.65 -24.48 8.99
CA SER A 51 1.82 -25.38 9.82
C SER A 51 1.37 -24.77 11.15
N LYS A 52 2.02 -23.70 11.63
CA LYS A 52 1.66 -22.99 12.84
C LYS A 52 0.75 -21.81 12.57
N GLY A 53 0.50 -21.45 11.32
CA GLY A 53 -0.27 -20.26 10.94
C GLY A 53 0.56 -18.97 10.91
N LEU A 54 1.88 -19.05 10.76
CA LEU A 54 2.76 -17.90 10.53
C LEU A 54 2.96 -17.70 9.03
N ILE A 55 2.98 -16.45 8.57
CA ILE A 55 3.10 -16.08 7.16
C ILE A 55 4.52 -16.36 6.64
N LYS A 56 4.60 -17.10 5.53
CA LYS A 56 5.85 -17.32 4.79
C LYS A 56 6.34 -16.00 4.19
N LYS A 57 7.64 -15.73 4.30
CA LYS A 57 8.24 -14.57 3.61
C LYS A 57 8.23 -14.79 2.11
N GLN A 58 8.10 -13.73 1.32
CA GLN A 58 8.28 -13.78 -0.12
C GLN A 58 9.68 -13.27 -0.49
N GLY A 59 10.51 -14.16 -1.06
CA GLY A 59 11.85 -13.86 -1.51
C GLY A 59 11.92 -13.45 -2.97
N GLN A 60 12.67 -12.39 -3.26
CA GLN A 60 12.88 -11.86 -4.61
C GLN A 60 14.19 -12.39 -5.21
N PRO A 61 14.13 -13.21 -6.29
CA PRO A 61 15.31 -13.64 -7.01
C PRO A 61 15.83 -12.53 -7.93
N PHE A 62 17.15 -12.46 -8.08
CA PHE A 62 17.83 -11.62 -9.06
C PHE A 62 18.68 -12.48 -9.98
N ARG A 63 18.59 -12.21 -11.28
CA ARG A 63 19.25 -12.94 -12.36
C ARG A 63 20.07 -11.97 -13.19
N VAL A 64 21.17 -12.45 -13.76
CA VAL A 64 22.06 -11.63 -14.60
C VAL A 64 22.08 -12.21 -16.00
N TYR A 65 22.12 -11.34 -17.00
CA TYR A 65 22.06 -11.69 -18.40
C TYR A 65 23.13 -10.94 -19.21
N ASP A 66 23.63 -11.58 -20.24
CA ASP A 66 24.33 -10.92 -21.35
C ASP A 66 23.61 -11.21 -22.67
N GLN A 67 24.22 -10.84 -23.79
CA GLN A 67 23.67 -11.09 -25.14
C GLN A 67 23.49 -12.58 -25.49
N THR A 68 24.11 -13.50 -24.74
CA THR A 68 24.03 -14.94 -25.00
C THR A 68 23.00 -15.66 -24.12
N GLY A 69 22.47 -14.97 -23.09
CA GLY A 69 21.46 -15.50 -22.19
C GLY A 69 21.79 -15.27 -20.72
N GLU A 70 21.19 -16.08 -19.84
CA GLU A 70 21.40 -16.00 -18.40
C GLU A 70 22.84 -16.40 -18.02
N ILE A 71 23.46 -15.62 -17.13
CA ILE A 71 24.74 -15.90 -16.50
C ILE A 71 24.44 -16.62 -15.18
N THR A 72 24.72 -17.92 -15.13
CA THR A 72 24.71 -18.72 -13.90
C THR A 72 26.11 -19.16 -13.54
N ILE A 73 26.33 -19.59 -12.30
CA ILE A 73 27.64 -20.09 -11.86
C ILE A 73 28.09 -21.35 -12.63
N ASN A 74 27.13 -22.09 -13.20
CA ASN A 74 27.38 -23.30 -13.96
C ASN A 74 27.77 -23.03 -15.42
N ARG A 75 27.67 -21.79 -15.90
CA ARG A 75 28.10 -21.39 -17.25
C ARG A 75 29.62 -21.58 -17.40
N LYS A 76 30.08 -22.05 -18.57
CA LYS A 76 31.47 -22.53 -18.77
C LYS A 76 32.54 -21.45 -18.54
N ASP A 77 32.28 -20.24 -19.02
CA ASP A 77 33.12 -19.04 -18.98
C ASP A 77 33.04 -18.25 -17.67
N VAL A 78 32.16 -18.63 -16.73
CA VAL A 78 32.01 -17.96 -15.44
C VAL A 78 32.91 -18.63 -14.39
N LYS A 79 33.63 -17.80 -13.62
CA LYS A 79 34.49 -18.23 -12.49
C LYS A 79 33.80 -17.99 -11.15
N SER A 80 33.18 -16.83 -10.98
CA SER A 80 32.45 -16.47 -9.76
C SER A 80 31.36 -15.43 -10.02
N ILE A 81 30.33 -15.46 -9.17
CA ILE A 81 29.28 -14.45 -9.11
C ILE A 81 29.25 -13.90 -7.69
N GLU A 82 29.47 -12.59 -7.53
CA GLU A 82 29.45 -11.89 -6.25
C GLU A 82 28.25 -10.94 -6.19
N TRP A 83 27.45 -11.09 -5.14
CA TRP A 83 26.29 -10.27 -4.86
C TRP A 83 26.56 -9.38 -3.65
N THR A 84 26.25 -8.08 -3.74
CA THR A 84 26.29 -7.16 -2.60
C THR A 84 24.93 -6.48 -2.45
N VAL A 85 24.33 -6.52 -1.27
CA VAL A 85 23.01 -5.93 -1.00
C VAL A 85 23.09 -5.06 0.25
N HIS A 86 22.44 -3.90 0.25
CA HIS A 86 22.36 -3.03 1.42
C HIS A 86 20.93 -2.55 1.63
N LEU A 87 20.21 -3.12 2.59
CA LEU A 87 18.86 -2.70 2.96
C LEU A 87 18.90 -1.81 4.20
N ALA A 88 18.10 -0.74 4.22
CA ALA A 88 17.92 0.11 5.39
C ALA A 88 16.48 0.61 5.52
N ASN A 89 16.13 1.10 6.71
CA ASN A 89 14.87 1.79 7.00
C ASN A 89 15.18 3.20 7.52
N LYS A 90 14.62 4.23 6.86
CA LYS A 90 14.76 5.63 7.27
C LYS A 90 13.46 6.26 7.77
N LYS A 91 12.40 5.48 7.99
CA LYS A 91 11.05 6.00 8.29
C LYS A 91 11.00 6.85 9.55
N ALA A 92 11.65 6.42 10.63
CA ALA A 92 11.66 7.14 11.90
C ALA A 92 12.46 8.46 11.83
N GLU A 93 13.37 8.58 10.87
CA GLU A 93 14.18 9.79 10.65
C GLU A 93 13.47 10.81 9.74
N TRP A 94 12.53 10.36 8.90
CA TRP A 94 11.94 11.20 7.86
C TRP A 94 10.83 12.15 8.37
N TYR A 95 10.27 12.95 7.46
CA TYR A 95 9.10 13.78 7.70
C TYR A 95 7.86 12.96 8.03
N GLU A 96 6.92 13.55 8.78
CA GLU A 96 5.55 13.05 8.85
C GLU A 96 4.91 13.03 7.45
N PHE A 97 4.02 12.07 7.22
CA PHE A 97 3.27 12.02 5.97
C PHE A 97 2.10 13.01 6.04
N ASP A 98 2.08 14.00 5.14
CA ASP A 98 1.00 15.00 5.00
C ASP A 98 0.58 15.05 3.51
N GLU A 99 0.05 13.92 3.05
CA GLU A 99 -0.53 13.70 1.72
C GLU A 99 0.44 14.08 0.57
N LEU A 100 0.17 15.21 -0.10
CA LEU A 100 0.95 15.68 -1.25
C LEU A 100 2.03 16.70 -0.88
N LYS A 101 2.12 17.15 0.38
CA LYS A 101 3.18 18.08 0.80
C LYS A 101 4.54 17.37 0.76
N GLY A 102 5.53 18.01 0.16
CA GLY A 102 6.82 17.41 -0.17
C GLY A 102 6.93 16.88 -1.60
N ASN A 103 5.82 16.68 -2.31
CA ASN A 103 5.85 16.15 -3.67
C ASN A 103 6.29 17.20 -4.69
N LEU A 104 7.54 17.10 -5.13
CA LEU A 104 8.16 18.07 -6.05
C LEU A 104 7.60 18.02 -7.48
N LEU A 105 6.74 17.05 -7.83
CA LEU A 105 5.97 17.12 -9.08
C LEU A 105 5.01 18.32 -9.10
N PHE A 106 4.59 18.80 -7.93
CA PHE A 106 3.79 20.03 -7.77
C PHE A 106 4.66 21.31 -7.76
N GLY A 107 5.90 21.20 -8.20
CA GLY A 107 6.87 22.29 -8.29
C GLY A 107 7.66 22.52 -7.00
N ASP A 108 8.74 23.28 -7.11
CA ASP A 108 9.72 23.47 -6.04
C ASP A 108 9.12 24.06 -4.75
N LYS A 109 8.04 24.84 -4.86
CA LYS A 109 7.34 25.42 -3.70
C LYS A 109 6.57 24.40 -2.88
N ASN A 110 6.35 23.20 -3.41
CA ASN A 110 5.65 22.13 -2.70
C ASN A 110 6.61 21.26 -1.85
N ASN A 111 7.87 21.65 -1.67
CA ASN A 111 8.83 20.92 -0.84
C ASN A 111 8.43 20.91 0.67
N TYR A 112 8.99 19.97 1.44
CA TYR A 112 8.70 19.80 2.87
C TYR A 112 8.98 21.06 3.71
N ALA A 113 10.08 21.76 3.45
CA ALA A 113 10.49 22.95 4.20
C ALA A 113 9.54 24.14 3.99
N SER A 114 9.07 24.38 2.76
CA SER A 114 8.09 25.43 2.44
C SER A 114 6.79 25.25 3.20
N TRP A 115 6.35 24.00 3.38
CA TRP A 115 5.16 23.65 4.15
C TRP A 115 5.40 23.50 5.65
N LYS A 116 6.65 23.58 6.12
CA LYS A 116 7.05 23.31 7.51
C LYS A 116 6.54 21.97 8.00
N VAL A 117 6.57 20.94 7.14
CA VAL A 117 6.18 19.59 7.55
C VAL A 117 7.11 19.14 8.68
N PRO A 118 6.58 18.69 9.82
CA PRO A 118 7.41 18.26 10.94
C PRO A 118 8.20 16.99 10.59
N LEU A 119 9.38 16.88 11.16
CA LEU A 119 10.13 15.62 11.19
C LEU A 119 9.49 14.68 12.21
N ARG A 120 9.44 13.38 11.91
CA ARG A 120 9.20 12.37 12.94
C ARG A 120 10.32 12.41 13.97
N ASN A 121 10.00 12.09 15.22
CA ASN A 121 10.91 12.20 16.36
C ASN A 121 11.56 13.59 16.40
N SER A 122 10.73 14.64 16.33
CA SER A 122 11.19 16.03 16.25
C SER A 122 11.90 16.51 17.52
N ASP A 123 11.69 15.82 18.63
CA ASP A 123 12.40 15.99 19.90
C ASP A 123 13.89 15.61 19.81
N ILE A 124 14.25 14.73 18.86
CA ILE A 124 15.63 14.34 18.59
C ILE A 124 16.26 15.34 17.61
N ILE A 125 16.85 16.39 18.20
CA ILE A 125 17.51 17.48 17.46
C ILE A 125 18.98 17.12 17.13
N LYS A 126 19.65 16.35 17.99
CA LYS A 126 21.04 15.91 17.81
C LYS A 126 21.09 14.43 17.45
N ASN A 127 22.04 14.05 16.59
CA ASN A 127 22.29 12.66 16.20
C ASN A 127 21.09 11.94 15.56
N ARG A 128 20.34 12.60 14.68
CA ARG A 128 19.20 11.99 13.96
C ARG A 128 19.56 10.72 13.17
N GLN A 129 20.84 10.55 12.83
CA GLN A 129 21.33 9.32 12.18
C GLN A 129 20.96 8.07 12.99
N SER A 130 20.86 8.14 14.32
CA SER A 130 20.44 7.01 15.16
C SER A 130 18.99 6.55 14.97
N LEU A 131 18.19 7.29 14.20
CA LEU A 131 16.82 6.91 13.85
C LEU A 131 16.75 5.99 12.63
N PHE A 132 17.86 5.77 11.93
CA PHE A 132 17.93 4.74 10.91
C PHE A 132 17.93 3.35 11.55
N ILE A 133 17.35 2.38 10.83
CA ILE A 133 17.67 0.97 11.02
C ILE A 133 18.59 0.59 9.88
N ASP A 134 19.86 0.38 10.22
CA ASP A 134 20.92 0.12 9.25
C ASP A 134 21.90 -0.90 9.83
N TYR A 135 21.80 -2.14 9.33
CA TYR A 135 22.69 -3.24 9.69
C TYR A 135 23.89 -3.37 8.72
N GLY A 136 24.09 -2.40 7.83
CA GLY A 136 25.11 -2.38 6.80
C GLY A 136 24.90 -3.39 5.67
N PRO A 137 25.78 -3.40 4.67
CA PRO A 137 25.69 -4.30 3.52
C PRO A 137 25.96 -5.77 3.86
N ARG A 138 25.49 -6.69 3.01
CA ARG A 138 25.87 -8.11 2.99
C ARG A 138 26.45 -8.47 1.63
N ARG A 139 27.45 -9.34 1.63
CA ARG A 139 28.14 -9.80 0.42
C ARG A 139 28.23 -11.32 0.38
N ILE A 140 27.80 -11.92 -0.72
CA ILE A 140 27.91 -13.35 -1.00
C ILE A 140 28.72 -13.53 -2.27
N THR A 141 29.76 -14.39 -2.23
CA THR A 141 30.54 -14.77 -3.41
C THR A 141 30.32 -16.25 -3.68
N VAL A 142 29.71 -16.57 -4.82
CA VAL A 142 29.52 -17.94 -5.30
C VAL A 142 30.68 -18.30 -6.21
N LEU A 143 31.43 -19.34 -5.84
CA LEU A 143 32.52 -19.86 -6.65
C LEU A 143 32.05 -21.07 -7.45
N LYS A 144 32.64 -21.28 -8.62
CA LYS A 144 32.32 -22.45 -9.43
C LYS A 144 32.68 -23.74 -8.69
N GLY A 145 31.74 -24.68 -8.65
CA GLY A 145 31.91 -25.97 -7.97
C GLY A 145 31.65 -25.95 -6.46
N THR A 146 31.25 -24.82 -5.87
CA THR A 146 30.83 -24.77 -4.45
C THR A 146 29.35 -25.03 -4.28
N LYS A 147 28.96 -25.52 -3.10
CA LYS A 147 27.53 -25.63 -2.72
C LYS A 147 26.88 -24.24 -2.62
N PRO A 148 25.55 -24.15 -2.79
CA PRO A 148 24.80 -22.91 -2.57
C PRO A 148 24.96 -22.42 -1.14
N ILE A 149 24.91 -21.10 -0.97
CA ILE A 149 25.02 -20.46 0.34
C ILE A 149 23.61 -20.21 0.88
N ASP A 150 23.24 -20.93 1.94
CA ASP A 150 21.82 -21.11 2.32
C ASP A 150 21.42 -20.60 3.72
N SER A 151 22.34 -20.14 4.59
CA SER A 151 21.95 -20.02 6.01
C SER A 151 22.59 -18.92 6.89
N ASN A 152 23.42 -17.99 6.40
CA ASN A 152 24.17 -17.08 7.31
C ASN A 152 24.22 -15.58 6.97
N PHE A 153 23.41 -15.07 6.04
CA PHE A 153 23.46 -13.67 5.62
C PHE A 153 22.19 -12.90 6.00
N LYS A 154 21.95 -12.75 7.29
CA LYS A 154 20.87 -11.91 7.82
C LYS A 154 21.32 -10.44 7.90
N PHE A 155 20.42 -9.49 7.71
CA PHE A 155 20.67 -8.09 8.05
C PHE A 155 20.33 -7.91 9.53
N ASP A 156 21.27 -8.24 10.42
CA ASP A 156 21.11 -8.12 11.86
C ASP A 156 22.37 -7.56 12.55
N LYS A 157 22.26 -7.26 13.84
CA LYS A 157 23.35 -6.69 14.63
C LYS A 157 24.58 -7.60 14.72
N LYS A 158 24.40 -8.92 14.67
CA LYS A 158 25.50 -9.91 14.85
C LYS A 158 26.35 -10.06 13.61
N SER A 159 25.81 -9.71 12.45
CA SER A 159 26.40 -9.93 11.13
C SER A 159 26.83 -8.63 10.43
N VAL A 160 26.81 -7.48 11.13
CA VAL A 160 27.32 -6.21 10.60
C VAL A 160 28.79 -6.40 10.17
N PRO A 161 29.18 -6.01 8.95
CA PRO A 161 30.57 -6.07 8.52
C PRO A 161 31.47 -5.25 9.46
N ALA A 162 32.60 -5.81 9.90
CA ALA A 162 33.47 -5.18 10.90
C ALA A 162 33.94 -3.76 10.53
N ASN A 163 34.10 -3.48 9.24
CA ASN A 163 34.52 -2.18 8.72
C ASN A 163 33.35 -1.20 8.50
N TYR A 164 32.11 -1.64 8.66
CA TYR A 164 30.93 -0.78 8.58
C TYR A 164 30.63 -0.16 9.94
N THR A 165 31.23 1.00 10.21
CA THR A 165 31.21 1.61 11.56
C THR A 165 30.01 2.50 11.84
N GLU A 166 29.11 2.69 10.87
CA GLU A 166 27.96 3.59 10.99
C GLU A 166 26.62 2.89 11.23
N ALA A 167 26.64 1.58 11.48
CA ALA A 167 25.43 0.80 11.76
C ALA A 167 24.58 1.42 12.88
N GLN A 168 23.28 1.48 12.65
CA GLN A 168 22.28 2.04 13.57
C GLN A 168 21.24 0.99 13.89
N PHE A 169 20.87 0.93 15.17
CA PHE A 169 19.99 -0.11 15.69
C PHE A 169 18.79 0.53 16.39
N PRO A 170 17.57 0.02 16.14
CA PRO A 170 16.39 0.44 16.87
C PRO A 170 16.49 -0.01 18.35
N PRO A 171 15.64 0.52 19.24
CA PRO A 171 15.61 0.12 20.64
C PRO A 171 15.41 -1.39 20.82
N ALA A 172 16.31 -2.02 21.59
CA ALA A 172 16.21 -3.46 21.91
C ALA A 172 15.05 -3.80 22.86
N LYS A 173 14.46 -2.78 23.50
CA LYS A 173 13.29 -2.89 24.37
C LYS A 173 12.25 -1.87 23.93
N VAL A 174 11.03 -2.34 23.79
CA VAL A 174 9.87 -1.53 23.37
C VAL A 174 8.70 -1.78 24.32
N LYS A 175 7.85 -0.77 24.52
CA LYS A 175 6.63 -0.88 25.35
C LYS A 175 5.53 -1.66 24.64
N TYR A 176 5.38 -1.45 23.34
CA TYR A 176 4.36 -2.07 22.49
C TYR A 176 5.01 -2.85 21.33
N GLY A 177 4.34 -3.91 20.89
CA GLY A 177 4.82 -4.73 19.78
C GLY A 177 6.07 -5.56 20.10
N GLN A 178 6.95 -5.73 19.12
CA GLN A 178 8.19 -6.51 19.19
C GLN A 178 9.38 -5.67 18.71
N PRO A 179 10.55 -5.76 19.35
CA PRO A 179 11.74 -5.05 18.88
C PRO A 179 12.16 -5.59 17.50
N VAL A 180 12.52 -4.66 16.61
CA VAL A 180 13.11 -4.99 15.31
C VAL A 180 14.57 -5.39 15.53
N ASP A 181 14.93 -6.63 15.17
CA ASP A 181 16.28 -7.17 15.30
C ASP A 181 16.91 -7.59 13.98
N SER A 182 16.15 -7.54 12.88
CA SER A 182 16.62 -7.84 11.53
C SER A 182 15.78 -7.16 10.45
N LEU A 183 16.43 -6.80 9.32
CA LEU A 183 15.76 -6.38 8.08
C LEU A 183 15.62 -7.51 7.05
N GLY A 184 15.85 -8.77 7.45
CA GLY A 184 15.73 -9.94 6.58
C GLY A 184 17.07 -10.59 6.27
N GLY A 185 17.28 -11.03 5.03
CA GLY A 185 18.54 -11.68 4.64
C GLY A 185 18.64 -12.02 3.16
N ILE A 186 19.76 -12.62 2.78
CA ILE A 186 20.04 -13.04 1.41
C ILE A 186 20.54 -14.49 1.37
N ILE A 187 20.17 -15.21 0.31
CA ILE A 187 20.70 -16.55 -0.02
C ILE A 187 21.02 -16.64 -1.51
N THR A 188 21.59 -17.78 -1.94
CA THR A 188 21.71 -18.11 -3.36
C THR A 188 21.07 -19.45 -3.69
N ASP A 189 20.49 -19.58 -4.88
CA ASP A 189 20.04 -20.87 -5.40
C ASP A 189 21.20 -21.73 -5.96
N ALA A 190 20.88 -22.93 -6.43
CA ALA A 190 21.84 -23.86 -7.03
C ALA A 190 22.52 -23.38 -8.32
N GLU A 191 22.00 -22.32 -8.95
CA GLU A 191 22.56 -21.69 -10.14
C GLU A 191 23.36 -20.41 -9.80
N GLY A 192 23.50 -20.07 -8.51
CA GLY A 192 24.18 -18.88 -8.05
C GLY A 192 23.36 -17.59 -8.17
N ARG A 193 22.05 -17.69 -8.41
CA ARG A 193 21.14 -16.54 -8.40
C ARG A 193 20.93 -16.05 -6.98
N LEU A 194 20.94 -14.74 -6.77
CA LEU A 194 20.61 -14.14 -5.47
C LEU A 194 19.11 -14.27 -5.20
N ILE A 195 18.74 -14.48 -3.94
CA ILE A 195 17.38 -14.30 -3.44
C ILE A 195 17.44 -13.38 -2.21
N VAL A 196 16.68 -12.28 -2.24
CA VAL A 196 16.58 -11.30 -1.15
C VAL A 196 15.26 -11.50 -0.39
N PHE A 197 15.33 -11.55 0.94
CA PHE A 197 14.18 -11.63 1.83
C PHE A 197 14.09 -10.40 2.73
N GLY A 198 12.86 -10.00 3.02
CA GLY A 198 12.56 -8.98 4.01
C GLY A 198 12.56 -9.45 5.46
N GLY A 199 12.24 -8.51 6.35
CA GLY A 199 12.05 -8.73 7.79
C GLY A 199 10.90 -9.69 8.15
N PHE A 200 10.64 -9.80 9.44
CA PHE A 200 9.64 -10.69 10.04
C PHE A 200 8.28 -10.01 10.28
N GLY A 201 8.11 -8.76 9.83
CA GLY A 201 6.94 -7.93 10.16
C GLY A 201 6.91 -7.53 11.63
N ARG A 202 8.10 -7.40 12.23
CA ARG A 202 8.27 -6.90 13.59
C ARG A 202 8.16 -5.39 13.60
N THR A 203 7.45 -4.90 14.60
CA THR A 203 7.14 -3.51 14.78
C THR A 203 7.12 -3.22 16.26
N GLY A 204 7.76 -2.15 16.71
CA GLY A 204 7.83 -1.82 18.12
C GLY A 204 7.94 -0.33 18.39
N GLY A 205 7.36 0.12 19.50
CA GLY A 205 7.39 1.52 19.91
C GLY A 205 7.12 1.73 21.40
N ASN A 206 7.30 2.99 21.83
CA ASN A 206 7.23 3.39 23.24
C ASN A 206 6.08 4.37 23.56
N THR A 207 5.38 4.83 22.52
CA THR A 207 4.25 5.76 22.58
C THR A 207 2.96 5.08 22.11
N ASP A 208 1.81 5.66 22.43
CA ASP A 208 0.52 5.15 21.94
C ASP A 208 0.36 5.48 20.44
N LEU A 209 -0.16 4.54 19.65
CA LEU A 209 -0.50 4.78 18.24
C LEU A 209 -1.90 5.37 18.13
N THR A 210 -1.99 6.61 17.65
CA THR A 210 -3.26 7.35 17.56
C THR A 210 -3.69 7.71 16.14
N GLY A 211 -2.89 7.40 15.09
CA GLY A 211 -3.19 7.80 13.71
C GLY A 211 -2.49 6.95 12.63
N PHE A 212 -2.88 7.15 11.36
CA PHE A 212 -2.42 6.33 10.22
C PHE A 212 -0.92 6.49 9.90
N GLY A 213 -0.37 7.70 9.96
CA GLY A 213 1.03 7.97 9.59
C GLY A 213 2.08 7.39 10.55
N GLY A 214 1.63 6.77 11.64
CA GLY A 214 2.48 6.26 12.70
C GLY A 214 2.64 7.23 13.87
N GLY A 215 3.64 6.99 14.73
CA GLY A 215 3.94 7.85 15.87
C GLY A 215 5.44 7.89 16.17
N ASP A 216 5.86 8.92 16.91
CA ASP A 216 7.23 9.04 17.38
C ASP A 216 7.63 7.81 18.21
N GLN A 217 8.91 7.44 18.14
CA GLN A 217 9.54 6.30 18.80
C GLN A 217 9.08 4.93 18.30
N TRP A 218 8.33 4.86 17.20
CA TRP A 218 8.00 3.60 16.51
C TRP A 218 9.02 3.25 15.43
N HIS A 219 9.16 1.94 15.20
CA HIS A 219 10.07 1.34 14.24
C HIS A 219 9.39 0.10 13.64
N ASP A 220 9.67 -0.20 12.37
CA ASP A 220 9.27 -1.44 11.70
C ASP A 220 10.43 -2.01 10.88
N ASP A 221 10.28 -3.23 10.37
CA ASP A 221 11.31 -3.93 9.59
C ASP A 221 11.08 -3.92 8.07
N ILE A 222 10.28 -2.97 7.59
CA ILE A 222 10.25 -2.57 6.18
C ILE A 222 11.63 -2.01 5.81
N SER A 223 12.07 -2.20 4.57
CA SER A 223 13.33 -1.63 4.09
C SER A 223 13.38 -1.58 2.57
N ASP A 224 14.35 -0.87 2.05
CA ASP A 224 14.72 -0.93 0.64
C ASP A 224 16.20 -0.60 0.47
N GLY A 225 16.76 -0.93 -0.70
CA GLY A 225 18.12 -0.54 -1.03
C GLY A 225 18.74 -1.24 -2.23
N PRO A 226 19.99 -0.88 -2.57
CA PRO A 226 20.63 -1.34 -3.79
C PRO A 226 21.08 -2.80 -3.71
N VAL A 227 21.06 -3.43 -4.88
CA VAL A 227 21.57 -4.77 -5.17
C VAL A 227 22.63 -4.64 -6.25
N TYR A 228 23.81 -5.19 -6.04
CA TYR A 228 24.88 -5.23 -7.04
C TYR A 228 25.23 -6.68 -7.35
N CYS A 229 25.53 -6.93 -8.62
CA CYS A 229 26.18 -8.15 -9.05
C CYS A 229 27.53 -7.84 -9.71
N LYS A 230 28.54 -8.64 -9.38
CA LYS A 230 29.86 -8.64 -10.02
C LYS A 230 30.14 -10.05 -10.54
N VAL A 231 30.31 -10.18 -11.85
CA VAL A 231 30.63 -11.45 -12.52
C VAL A 231 32.12 -11.43 -12.85
N THR A 232 32.83 -12.48 -12.43
CA THR A 232 34.22 -12.72 -12.85
C THR A 232 34.24 -13.91 -13.80
N TYR A 233 34.81 -13.71 -14.98
CA TYR A 233 34.94 -14.73 -16.03
C TYR A 233 36.26 -15.50 -15.90
N THR A 234 36.39 -16.62 -16.60
CA THR A 234 37.58 -17.48 -16.57
C THR A 234 38.83 -16.82 -17.15
N ASP A 235 38.66 -15.84 -18.04
CA ASP A 235 39.74 -14.98 -18.57
C ASP A 235 40.11 -13.83 -17.61
N ASN A 236 39.50 -13.78 -16.42
CA ASN A 236 39.61 -12.74 -15.40
C ASN A 236 39.00 -11.38 -15.80
N LYS A 237 38.20 -11.32 -16.88
CA LYS A 237 37.33 -10.16 -17.10
C LYS A 237 36.35 -10.03 -15.94
N VAL A 238 36.09 -8.79 -15.50
CA VAL A 238 35.11 -8.48 -14.45
C VAL A 238 34.09 -7.51 -15.00
N GLU A 239 32.81 -7.82 -14.82
CA GLU A 239 31.70 -6.93 -15.13
C GLU A 239 30.80 -6.75 -13.91
N SER A 240 30.18 -5.58 -13.77
CA SER A 240 29.27 -5.29 -12.67
C SER A 240 28.04 -4.53 -13.12
N VAL A 241 26.94 -4.72 -12.41
CA VAL A 241 25.65 -4.06 -12.66
C VAL A 241 24.89 -3.89 -11.34
N ASP A 242 23.98 -2.93 -11.30
CA ASP A 242 23.15 -2.60 -10.13
C ASP A 242 21.64 -2.69 -10.43
N ALA A 243 20.89 -2.93 -9.35
CA ALA A 243 19.43 -2.98 -9.26
C ALA A 243 19.01 -2.44 -7.88
N TRP A 244 17.71 -2.52 -7.59
CA TRP A 244 17.14 -2.16 -6.29
C TRP A 244 16.24 -3.27 -5.74
N CYS A 245 16.07 -3.34 -4.43
CA CYS A 245 15.09 -4.19 -3.78
C CYS A 245 14.23 -3.38 -2.82
N ILE A 246 12.91 -3.55 -2.90
CA ILE A 246 11.89 -3.02 -1.99
C ILE A 246 11.37 -4.18 -1.14
N VAL A 247 11.21 -3.97 0.16
CA VAL A 247 10.51 -4.89 1.06
C VAL A 247 9.17 -4.29 1.43
N GLY A 248 8.08 -4.86 0.92
CA GLY A 248 6.70 -4.47 1.25
C GLY A 248 6.09 -5.33 2.37
N SER A 249 4.92 -4.92 2.86
CA SER A 249 4.05 -5.79 3.67
C SER A 249 3.58 -7.02 2.86
N PRO A 250 2.97 -8.03 3.49
CA PRO A 250 2.38 -9.14 2.75
C PRO A 250 1.35 -8.67 1.71
N ASP A 251 1.22 -9.43 0.62
CA ASP A 251 0.13 -9.28 -0.34
C ASP A 251 -0.99 -10.24 0.03
N PHE A 252 -2.05 -9.72 0.62
CA PHE A 252 -3.14 -10.53 1.14
C PHE A 252 -4.16 -10.95 0.06
N ALA A 253 -4.07 -10.43 -1.17
CA ALA A 253 -4.93 -10.86 -2.28
C ALA A 253 -4.13 -10.88 -3.60
N PRO A 254 -3.08 -11.72 -3.71
CA PRO A 254 -2.07 -11.64 -4.78
C PRO A 254 -2.62 -11.88 -6.19
N GLU A 255 -3.83 -12.43 -6.32
CA GLU A 255 -4.49 -12.66 -7.62
C GLU A 255 -5.41 -11.50 -8.04
N VAL A 256 -5.66 -10.53 -7.14
CA VAL A 256 -6.37 -9.30 -7.43
C VAL A 256 -5.34 -8.22 -7.74
N VAL A 257 -5.41 -7.62 -8.92
CA VAL A 257 -4.38 -6.69 -9.42
C VAL A 257 -4.87 -5.25 -9.32
N ASN A 258 -4.01 -4.34 -8.82
CA ASN A 258 -4.27 -2.91 -8.80
C ASN A 258 -4.51 -2.37 -10.22
N ILE A 259 -5.52 -1.51 -10.41
CA ILE A 259 -5.89 -0.94 -11.73
C ILE A 259 -4.68 -0.23 -12.37
N SER A 260 -4.01 0.60 -11.57
CA SER A 260 -2.69 1.15 -11.89
C SER A 260 -1.68 0.58 -10.90
N THR A 261 -0.83 -0.30 -11.41
CA THR A 261 0.27 -0.94 -10.68
C THR A 261 1.50 -0.04 -10.62
N LEU A 262 2.48 -0.37 -9.78
CA LEU A 262 3.76 0.34 -9.78
C LEU A 262 4.48 0.18 -11.13
N SER A 263 4.32 -0.97 -11.82
CA SER A 263 4.79 -1.14 -13.20
C SER A 263 4.18 -0.12 -14.15
N ASP A 264 2.87 0.12 -14.09
CA ASP A 264 2.20 1.11 -14.95
C ASP A 264 2.72 2.53 -14.65
N SER A 265 2.97 2.84 -13.37
CA SER A 265 3.48 4.14 -12.94
C SER A 265 4.92 4.37 -13.42
N ILE A 266 5.80 3.38 -13.30
CA ILE A 266 7.18 3.47 -13.80
C ILE A 266 7.18 3.53 -15.33
N PHE A 267 6.36 2.72 -16.00
CA PHE A 267 6.22 2.76 -17.46
C PHE A 267 5.81 4.16 -17.93
N ASP A 268 4.82 4.77 -17.27
CA ASP A 268 4.38 6.14 -17.56
C ASP A 268 5.50 7.18 -17.38
N VAL A 269 6.30 7.08 -16.32
CA VAL A 269 7.49 7.94 -16.13
C VAL A 269 8.45 7.81 -17.31
N TYR A 270 8.78 6.59 -17.75
CA TYR A 270 9.69 6.38 -18.87
C TYR A 270 9.10 6.85 -20.20
N VAL A 271 7.83 6.57 -20.49
CA VAL A 271 7.17 7.06 -21.71
C VAL A 271 7.26 8.58 -21.83
N ARG A 272 7.00 9.31 -20.74
CA ARG A 272 6.95 10.77 -20.76
C ARG A 272 8.32 11.45 -20.66
N ASN A 273 9.31 10.80 -20.07
CA ASN A 273 10.58 11.46 -19.70
C ASN A 273 11.82 10.84 -20.36
N SER A 274 11.77 9.60 -20.85
CA SER A 274 12.93 8.88 -21.40
C SER A 274 13.06 9.12 -22.91
N PRO A 275 14.14 9.77 -23.38
CA PRO A 275 14.37 9.92 -24.82
C PRO A 275 14.47 8.55 -25.50
N GLY A 276 13.70 8.34 -26.57
CA GLY A 276 13.80 7.14 -27.40
C GLY A 276 13.27 5.84 -26.78
N PHE A 277 12.63 5.88 -25.60
CA PHE A 277 12.04 4.69 -24.99
C PHE A 277 10.90 4.11 -25.84
N THR A 278 9.90 4.93 -26.16
CA THR A 278 8.80 4.58 -27.07
C THR A 278 8.44 5.76 -27.97
N PRO A 279 9.29 6.16 -28.93
CA PRO A 279 9.10 7.37 -29.74
C PRO A 279 7.84 7.35 -30.62
N LYS A 280 7.34 6.15 -30.95
CA LYS A 280 6.06 6.00 -31.64
C LYS A 280 4.85 6.37 -30.78
N LEU A 281 4.98 6.25 -29.46
CA LEU A 281 3.93 6.53 -28.48
C LEU A 281 4.02 7.97 -27.95
N PHE A 282 5.24 8.43 -27.64
CA PHE A 282 5.48 9.76 -27.08
C PHE A 282 6.78 10.33 -27.64
N ASP A 283 6.72 11.54 -28.21
CA ASP A 283 7.89 12.27 -28.72
C ASP A 283 7.71 13.77 -28.51
N LYS A 284 8.81 14.49 -28.27
CA LYS A 284 8.83 15.96 -28.09
C LYS A 284 7.78 16.48 -27.10
N GLY A 285 7.62 15.79 -25.96
CA GLY A 285 6.74 16.20 -24.87
C GLY A 285 5.25 15.97 -25.12
N LYS A 286 4.87 15.14 -26.11
CA LYS A 286 3.48 14.88 -26.46
C LYS A 286 3.26 13.42 -26.84
N PHE A 287 2.10 12.89 -26.45
CA PHE A 287 1.61 11.64 -26.99
C PHE A 287 1.30 11.77 -28.49
N LYS A 288 1.52 10.69 -29.22
CA LYS A 288 1.42 10.62 -30.68
C LYS A 288 0.01 10.18 -31.09
N PRO A 289 -0.87 11.09 -31.57
CA PRO A 289 -2.26 10.75 -31.85
C PRO A 289 -2.44 9.68 -32.94
N GLU A 290 -1.42 9.41 -33.75
CA GLU A 290 -1.36 8.34 -34.74
C GLU A 290 -1.00 6.96 -34.17
N PHE A 291 -0.61 6.87 -32.89
CA PHE A 291 -0.21 5.61 -32.27
C PHE A 291 -1.37 4.61 -32.23
N GLU A 292 -1.16 3.39 -32.70
CA GLU A 292 -2.18 2.34 -32.62
C GLU A 292 -2.01 1.51 -31.33
N ALA A 293 -3.00 1.55 -30.45
CA ALA A 293 -3.00 0.73 -29.23
C ALA A 293 -3.25 -0.75 -29.52
N ASN A 294 -2.89 -1.64 -28.60
CA ASN A 294 -3.26 -3.04 -28.66
C ASN A 294 -4.30 -3.35 -27.58
N PHE A 295 -5.45 -3.92 -27.94
CA PHE A 295 -6.51 -4.18 -26.96
C PHE A 295 -6.09 -5.14 -25.85
N GLN A 296 -5.40 -6.24 -26.19
CA GLN A 296 -5.02 -7.28 -25.22
C GLN A 296 -3.99 -6.78 -24.21
N ARG A 297 -3.03 -5.98 -24.67
CA ARG A 297 -1.91 -5.45 -23.88
C ARG A 297 -2.27 -4.18 -23.12
N ASP A 298 -2.93 -3.23 -23.78
CA ASP A 298 -3.04 -1.85 -23.28
C ASP A 298 -4.39 -1.54 -22.62
N ILE A 299 -5.45 -2.27 -23.00
CA ILE A 299 -6.84 -1.92 -22.66
C ILE A 299 -7.48 -2.96 -21.77
N LYS A 300 -7.46 -4.22 -22.20
CA LYS A 300 -8.06 -5.35 -21.48
C LYS A 300 -7.58 -5.45 -20.02
N PRO A 301 -6.29 -5.23 -19.69
CA PRO A 301 -5.85 -5.31 -18.30
C PRO A 301 -6.54 -4.29 -17.40
N ILE A 302 -6.83 -3.07 -17.88
CA ILE A 302 -7.53 -2.04 -17.09
C ILE A 302 -8.91 -2.57 -16.65
N PHE A 303 -9.68 -3.12 -17.59
CA PHE A 303 -11.01 -3.64 -17.30
C PHE A 303 -10.98 -4.95 -16.50
N ASP A 304 -10.05 -5.87 -16.78
CA ASP A 304 -9.89 -7.10 -15.99
C ASP A 304 -9.60 -6.76 -14.51
N ARG A 305 -8.73 -5.78 -14.25
CA ARG A 305 -8.39 -5.29 -12.90
C ARG A 305 -9.59 -4.65 -12.22
N MET A 306 -10.33 -3.79 -12.92
CA MET A 306 -11.58 -3.19 -12.42
C MET A 306 -12.61 -4.26 -12.03
N LYS A 307 -12.74 -5.32 -12.84
CA LYS A 307 -13.62 -6.46 -12.54
C LYS A 307 -13.14 -7.22 -11.31
N GLY A 308 -11.82 -7.40 -11.14
CA GLY A 308 -11.23 -8.11 -9.99
C GLY A 308 -11.55 -7.47 -8.63
N TYR A 309 -11.72 -6.15 -8.56
CA TYR A 309 -12.00 -5.45 -7.29
C TYR A 309 -13.25 -5.93 -6.56
N GLN A 310 -14.23 -6.53 -7.26
CA GLN A 310 -15.46 -7.03 -6.65
C GLN A 310 -15.25 -8.09 -5.55
N TRP A 311 -14.10 -8.78 -5.57
CA TRP A 311 -13.76 -9.82 -4.59
C TRP A 311 -13.24 -9.27 -3.25
N VAL A 312 -12.92 -7.98 -3.22
CA VAL A 312 -12.25 -7.31 -2.09
C VAL A 312 -12.89 -5.95 -1.72
N ALA A 313 -13.86 -5.48 -2.51
CA ALA A 313 -14.59 -4.23 -2.32
C ALA A 313 -15.96 -4.22 -3.04
N ASN A 314 -16.92 -3.50 -2.47
CA ASN A 314 -18.22 -3.24 -3.11
C ASN A 314 -18.13 -2.07 -4.11
N VAL A 315 -17.80 -2.38 -5.36
CA VAL A 315 -17.61 -1.41 -6.46
C VAL A 315 -18.48 -1.73 -7.69
N GLN A 316 -19.76 -2.04 -7.47
CA GLN A 316 -20.69 -2.53 -8.50
C GLN A 316 -20.73 -1.66 -9.76
N PRO A 317 -20.74 -0.30 -9.71
CA PRO A 317 -20.69 0.51 -10.92
C PRO A 317 -19.46 0.22 -11.79
N MET A 318 -18.29 0.10 -11.16
CA MET A 318 -17.02 -0.19 -11.84
C MET A 318 -17.00 -1.61 -12.41
N ALA A 319 -17.47 -2.61 -11.65
CA ALA A 319 -17.57 -3.99 -12.12
C ALA A 319 -18.55 -4.14 -13.31
N ASN A 320 -19.66 -3.40 -13.29
CA ASN A 320 -20.65 -3.41 -14.38
C ASN A 320 -20.07 -2.83 -15.67
N LEU A 321 -19.36 -1.68 -15.60
CA LEU A 321 -18.70 -1.10 -16.78
C LEU A 321 -17.61 -2.02 -17.33
N ALA A 322 -16.87 -2.70 -16.45
CA ALA A 322 -15.82 -3.63 -16.82
C ALA A 322 -16.32 -4.99 -17.35
N SER A 323 -17.61 -5.26 -17.25
CA SER A 323 -18.24 -6.52 -17.71
C SER A 323 -19.01 -6.38 -19.02
N LEU A 324 -18.84 -5.27 -19.73
CA LEU A 324 -19.42 -5.07 -21.05
C LEU A 324 -18.91 -6.11 -22.07
N ASP A 325 -19.71 -6.34 -23.11
CA ASP A 325 -19.35 -7.26 -24.19
C ASP A 325 -18.26 -6.64 -25.10
N PHE A 326 -17.00 -6.91 -24.75
CA PHE A 326 -15.85 -6.43 -25.51
C PHE A 326 -15.73 -7.07 -26.90
N TYR A 327 -16.39 -8.20 -27.17
CA TYR A 327 -16.43 -8.74 -28.53
C TYR A 327 -17.23 -7.81 -29.45
N GLU A 328 -18.41 -7.38 -29.00
CA GLU A 328 -19.24 -6.44 -29.74
C GLU A 328 -18.63 -5.03 -29.79
N ILE A 329 -18.08 -4.57 -28.67
CA ILE A 329 -17.52 -3.21 -28.54
C ILE A 329 -16.22 -3.04 -29.34
N ASN A 330 -15.49 -4.11 -29.62
CA ASN A 330 -14.27 -4.04 -30.43
C ASN A 330 -14.50 -4.12 -31.94
N LYS A 331 -15.74 -4.25 -32.41
CA LYS A 331 -16.05 -4.20 -33.85
C LYS A 331 -15.75 -2.81 -34.41
N ASN A 332 -15.31 -2.77 -35.67
CA ASN A 332 -15.07 -1.53 -36.40
C ASN A 332 -16.35 -1.05 -37.10
N ASN A 333 -17.31 -0.53 -36.32
CA ASN A 333 -18.55 0.07 -36.83
C ASN A 333 -18.95 1.29 -36.00
N SER A 334 -19.84 2.13 -36.53
CA SER A 334 -20.24 3.40 -35.90
C SER A 334 -20.86 3.22 -34.51
N THR A 335 -21.66 2.17 -34.30
CA THR A 335 -22.28 1.86 -33.00
C THR A 335 -21.22 1.50 -31.95
N ALA A 336 -20.29 0.61 -32.28
CA ALA A 336 -19.21 0.21 -31.41
C ALA A 336 -18.29 1.41 -31.10
N ASN A 337 -17.96 2.24 -32.09
CA ASN A 337 -17.19 3.47 -31.90
C ASN A 337 -17.90 4.41 -30.92
N ALA A 338 -19.20 4.65 -31.08
CA ALA A 338 -19.98 5.48 -30.16
C ALA A 338 -20.00 4.90 -28.73
N THR A 339 -20.12 3.58 -28.59
CA THR A 339 -20.05 2.91 -27.28
C THR A 339 -18.69 3.09 -26.63
N ARG A 340 -17.58 2.90 -27.36
CA ARG A 340 -16.24 3.11 -26.79
C ARG A 340 -16.00 4.55 -26.36
N GLN A 341 -16.49 5.54 -27.13
CA GLN A 341 -16.44 6.95 -26.72
C GLN A 341 -17.24 7.21 -25.44
N LYS A 342 -18.44 6.61 -25.29
CA LYS A 342 -19.22 6.69 -24.05
C LYS A 342 -18.46 6.09 -22.87
N VAL A 343 -17.86 4.91 -23.05
CA VAL A 343 -17.05 4.25 -22.01
C VAL A 343 -15.87 5.13 -21.61
N PHE A 344 -15.10 5.65 -22.57
CA PHE A 344 -13.97 6.56 -22.29
C PHE A 344 -14.41 7.82 -21.55
N ASN A 345 -15.57 8.39 -21.90
CA ASN A 345 -16.06 9.61 -21.26
C ASN A 345 -16.40 9.46 -19.76
N TYR A 346 -16.53 8.21 -19.27
CA TYR A 346 -16.66 7.91 -17.84
C TYR A 346 -15.32 7.86 -17.11
N PHE A 347 -14.17 7.82 -17.79
CA PHE A 347 -12.87 7.89 -17.12
C PHE A 347 -12.49 9.35 -16.83
N ARG A 348 -11.95 9.59 -15.63
CA ARG A 348 -11.51 10.92 -15.23
C ARG A 348 -10.30 11.36 -16.06
N GLY A 349 -10.28 12.65 -16.41
CA GLY A 349 -9.04 13.32 -16.79
C GLY A 349 -8.07 13.42 -15.62
N ILE A 350 -6.86 13.93 -15.88
CA ILE A 350 -5.81 14.06 -14.87
C ILE A 350 -5.64 15.54 -14.52
N ASP A 351 -5.58 15.83 -13.22
CA ASP A 351 -5.30 17.18 -12.74
C ASP A 351 -3.84 17.57 -13.05
N PRO A 352 -3.57 18.82 -13.44
CA PRO A 352 -2.22 19.25 -13.78
C PRO A 352 -1.33 19.32 -12.54
N TYR A 353 -0.21 18.59 -12.57
CA TYR A 353 0.85 18.70 -11.55
C TYR A 353 1.44 20.12 -11.47
N THR A 354 1.44 20.90 -12.55
CA THR A 354 2.01 22.26 -12.60
C THR A 354 1.17 23.34 -11.92
N ARG A 355 0.07 22.99 -11.25
CA ARG A 355 -0.75 23.98 -10.53
C ARG A 355 0.03 24.54 -9.34
N THR A 356 -0.12 25.84 -9.08
CA THR A 356 0.39 26.46 -7.86
C THR A 356 -0.22 25.73 -6.65
N PRO A 357 0.60 25.40 -5.62
CA PRO A 357 0.07 24.76 -4.42
C PRO A 357 -1.10 25.55 -3.85
N ILE A 358 -2.20 24.85 -3.58
CA ILE A 358 -3.40 25.45 -2.99
C ILE A 358 -3.17 25.48 -1.48
N GLU A 359 -2.68 26.63 -1.01
CA GLU A 359 -2.60 26.92 0.42
C GLU A 359 -4.00 27.11 0.99
N ASN A 360 -4.35 26.23 1.93
CA ASN A 360 -5.50 26.28 2.83
C ASN A 360 -6.65 27.20 2.35
N PRO A 361 -7.51 26.76 1.42
CA PRO A 361 -8.54 27.61 0.85
C PRO A 361 -9.62 27.88 1.90
N ASN A 362 -9.38 28.88 2.77
CA ASN A 362 -10.29 29.41 3.80
C ASN A 362 -11.32 28.35 4.30
N PRO A 363 -10.85 27.37 5.08
CA PRO A 363 -11.65 26.20 5.43
C PRO A 363 -12.85 26.64 6.24
N LEU A 364 -14.01 26.02 5.97
CA LEU A 364 -15.18 26.22 6.80
C LEU A 364 -14.85 25.72 8.22
N THR A 365 -14.92 26.64 9.18
CA THR A 365 -14.64 26.39 10.59
C THR A 365 -15.89 26.63 11.42
N TYR A 366 -16.07 25.78 12.43
CA TYR A 366 -17.21 25.83 13.34
C TYR A 366 -16.75 25.46 14.75
N THR A 367 -17.30 26.11 15.78
CA THR A 367 -17.25 25.55 17.14
C THR A 367 -18.11 24.28 17.20
N GLN A 368 -17.83 23.37 18.16
CA GLN A 368 -18.65 22.17 18.35
C GLN A 368 -20.14 22.50 18.49
N LYS A 369 -20.46 23.56 19.25
CA LYS A 369 -21.84 24.02 19.46
C LYS A 369 -22.50 24.52 18.17
N GLU A 370 -21.75 25.21 17.30
CA GLU A 370 -22.26 25.61 16.00
C GLU A 370 -22.52 24.38 15.14
N PHE A 371 -21.60 23.42 15.12
CA PHE A 371 -21.76 22.17 14.37
C PHE A 371 -23.01 21.38 14.82
N ASP A 372 -23.19 21.19 16.12
CA ASP A 372 -24.31 20.44 16.68
C ASP A 372 -25.69 21.06 16.34
N HIS A 373 -25.72 22.38 16.06
CA HIS A 373 -26.93 23.15 15.79
C HIS A 373 -26.99 23.67 14.34
N LEU A 374 -26.05 23.28 13.47
CA LEU A 374 -25.98 23.76 12.10
C LEU A 374 -27.03 23.06 11.24
N ASP A 375 -27.93 23.83 10.63
CA ASP A 375 -28.83 23.32 9.59
C ASP A 375 -28.00 22.93 8.35
N GLN A 376 -28.21 21.73 7.81
CA GLN A 376 -27.55 21.23 6.59
C GLN A 376 -27.71 22.22 5.42
N ASN A 377 -28.81 22.97 5.35
CA ASN A 377 -29.01 23.99 4.30
C ASN A 377 -28.08 25.21 4.43
N LYS A 378 -27.62 25.54 5.65
CA LYS A 378 -26.64 26.62 5.88
C LYS A 378 -25.20 26.20 5.53
N ILE A 379 -24.90 24.91 5.52
CA ILE A 379 -23.63 24.37 5.00
C ILE A 379 -23.54 24.69 3.50
N ILE A 380 -24.58 24.33 2.74
CA ILE A 380 -24.64 24.48 1.27
C ILE A 380 -24.51 25.96 0.83
N LEU A 381 -25.15 26.90 1.54
CA LEU A 381 -25.10 28.33 1.20
C LEU A 381 -23.72 28.99 1.38
N LYS A 382 -22.87 28.46 2.27
CA LYS A 382 -21.49 28.98 2.46
C LYS A 382 -20.54 28.55 1.34
N GLU A 383 -20.89 27.54 0.53
CA GLU A 383 -20.02 26.97 -0.50
C GLU A 383 -20.02 27.74 -1.83
N GLU A 384 -21.03 28.58 -2.10
CA GLU A 384 -21.20 29.27 -3.39
C GLU A 384 -20.04 30.21 -3.77
N LYS A 385 -19.28 30.73 -2.80
CA LYS A 385 -18.17 31.68 -3.05
C LYS A 385 -16.91 31.05 -3.66
N TYR A 386 -16.75 29.72 -3.65
CA TYR A 386 -15.49 29.07 -4.10
C TYR A 386 -15.55 28.50 -5.53
N ARG A 387 -16.75 28.35 -6.11
CA ARG A 387 -16.96 27.72 -7.44
C ARG A 387 -16.32 28.51 -8.60
N ALA A 388 -16.28 29.85 -8.52
CA ALA A 388 -15.77 30.69 -9.61
C ALA A 388 -14.24 30.61 -9.80
N LYS A 389 -13.48 30.07 -8.83
CA LYS A 389 -12.01 30.07 -8.84
C LYS A 389 -11.39 28.76 -9.37
N TYR A 390 -12.17 27.66 -9.45
CA TYR A 390 -11.67 26.32 -9.79
C TYR A 390 -12.54 25.66 -10.87
N PRO A 391 -12.32 26.00 -12.15
CA PRO A 391 -13.14 25.51 -13.25
C PRO A 391 -12.94 24.00 -13.48
N GLN A 392 -14.03 23.32 -13.83
CA GLN A 392 -14.13 21.86 -13.78
C GLN A 392 -13.28 21.13 -14.83
N ASP A 393 -13.10 21.74 -15.99
CA ASP A 393 -12.28 21.24 -17.10
C ASP A 393 -10.79 21.15 -16.73
N LYS A 394 -10.37 21.89 -15.70
CA LYS A 394 -8.98 21.93 -15.22
C LYS A 394 -8.70 20.96 -14.06
N TYR A 395 -9.72 20.56 -13.31
CA TYR A 395 -9.58 19.74 -12.09
C TYR A 395 -10.52 18.53 -12.08
N PRO A 396 -10.44 17.65 -13.11
CA PRO A 396 -11.33 16.51 -13.27
C PRO A 396 -11.35 15.51 -12.09
N GLN A 397 -10.27 15.42 -11.32
CA GLN A 397 -10.15 14.47 -10.20
C GLN A 397 -10.91 14.89 -8.93
N GLU A 398 -11.49 16.09 -8.92
CA GLU A 398 -12.30 16.57 -7.79
C GLU A 398 -13.78 16.20 -7.90
N TYR A 399 -14.18 15.65 -9.04
CA TYR A 399 -15.57 15.37 -9.37
C TYR A 399 -15.87 13.87 -9.40
N LEU A 400 -17.02 13.51 -8.83
CA LEU A 400 -17.51 12.14 -8.79
C LEU A 400 -18.32 11.76 -10.02
N PHE A 401 -19.13 12.69 -10.56
CA PHE A 401 -20.11 12.44 -11.62
C PHE A 401 -19.94 13.42 -12.79
N LYS A 402 -20.35 13.01 -13.99
CA LYS A 402 -20.36 13.81 -15.21
C LYS A 402 -21.63 13.55 -16.02
N ASP A 403 -22.30 14.61 -16.45
CA ASP A 403 -23.45 14.60 -17.36
C ASP A 403 -23.12 15.39 -18.65
N GLN A 404 -23.31 14.78 -19.83
CA GLN A 404 -23.11 15.42 -21.15
C GLN A 404 -21.85 16.32 -21.28
N ASN A 405 -20.70 15.84 -20.78
CA ASN A 405 -19.42 16.57 -20.74
C ASN A 405 -19.30 17.72 -19.71
N LYS A 406 -20.24 17.85 -18.78
CA LYS A 406 -20.20 18.77 -17.64
C LYS A 406 -20.19 17.98 -16.33
N TYR A 407 -19.39 18.36 -15.35
CA TYR A 407 -19.38 17.69 -14.06
C TYR A 407 -20.54 18.19 -13.20
N LEU A 408 -21.19 17.29 -12.45
CA LEU A 408 -22.38 17.65 -11.67
C LEU A 408 -22.04 18.65 -10.56
N THR A 409 -22.91 19.65 -10.38
CA THR A 409 -22.85 20.62 -9.27
C THR A 409 -24.23 20.85 -8.69
N VAL A 410 -24.27 21.30 -7.45
CA VAL A 410 -25.46 21.82 -6.78
C VAL A 410 -25.49 23.35 -7.02
N GLU A 411 -26.49 23.87 -7.73
CA GLU A 411 -26.74 25.32 -7.88
C GLU A 411 -27.94 25.73 -7.02
N GLY A 412 -27.78 26.76 -6.16
CA GLY A 412 -28.88 27.33 -5.39
C GLY A 412 -29.61 26.37 -4.44
N GLY A 413 -28.92 25.32 -3.97
CA GLY A 413 -29.51 24.29 -3.11
C GLY A 413 -30.50 23.35 -3.82
N LYS A 414 -30.55 23.33 -5.16
CA LYS A 414 -31.31 22.36 -5.94
C LYS A 414 -30.36 21.49 -6.78
N GLU A 415 -30.56 20.18 -6.71
CA GLU A 415 -29.92 19.23 -7.62
C GLU A 415 -30.37 19.54 -9.06
N ILE A 416 -29.43 19.86 -9.94
CA ILE A 416 -29.66 19.83 -11.39
C ILE A 416 -29.23 18.46 -11.86
N VAL A 417 -30.02 17.44 -11.57
CA VAL A 417 -29.85 16.13 -12.20
C VAL A 417 -31.22 15.63 -12.63
N LYS A 418 -31.33 15.21 -13.89
CA LYS A 418 -32.47 14.40 -14.30
C LYS A 418 -32.25 12.99 -13.74
N GLU A 419 -33.19 12.54 -12.91
CA GLU A 419 -33.26 11.17 -12.43
C GLU A 419 -33.07 10.20 -13.62
N GLY A 420 -31.99 9.40 -13.63
CA GLY A 420 -31.65 8.45 -14.71
C GLY A 420 -30.23 8.51 -15.28
N ASP A 421 -29.50 9.63 -15.15
CA ASP A 421 -28.17 9.83 -15.77
C ASP A 421 -26.98 9.76 -14.78
N LEU A 422 -27.19 9.29 -13.54
CA LEU A 422 -26.16 9.24 -12.49
C LEU A 422 -25.29 7.98 -12.57
N PHE A 423 -24.05 8.14 -13.04
CA PHE A 423 -23.04 7.08 -12.99
C PHE A 423 -21.69 7.63 -12.53
N PRO A 424 -21.06 7.06 -11.47
CA PRO A 424 -19.80 7.58 -10.96
C PRO A 424 -18.67 7.38 -11.97
N LEU A 425 -17.73 8.32 -11.98
CA LEU A 425 -16.57 8.28 -12.85
C LEU A 425 -15.54 7.24 -12.42
N MET A 426 -14.70 6.84 -13.37
CA MET A 426 -13.76 5.73 -13.28
C MET A 426 -12.29 6.19 -13.21
N PRO A 427 -11.44 5.42 -12.50
CA PRO A 427 -11.82 4.33 -11.60
C PRO A 427 -12.56 4.81 -10.34
N LEU A 428 -13.54 4.06 -9.84
CA LEU A 428 -14.28 4.44 -8.65
C LEU A 428 -13.48 4.13 -7.38
N ASN A 429 -12.58 5.05 -7.01
CA ASN A 429 -11.66 4.90 -5.91
C ASN A 429 -11.21 6.27 -5.38
N SER A 430 -10.70 6.32 -4.14
CA SER A 430 -10.00 7.49 -3.59
C SER A 430 -8.83 7.89 -4.47
N GLY A 431 -8.55 9.19 -4.57
CA GLY A 431 -7.34 9.74 -5.18
C GLY A 431 -6.22 9.94 -4.16
N THR A 432 -5.11 10.55 -4.60
CA THR A 432 -3.88 10.70 -3.78
C THR A 432 -4.03 11.71 -2.64
N ASN A 433 -5.08 12.54 -2.62
CA ASN A 433 -5.39 13.39 -1.48
C ASN A 433 -6.90 13.62 -1.34
N SER A 434 -7.56 12.69 -0.66
CA SER A 434 -8.94 12.81 -0.19
C SER A 434 -9.01 13.03 1.33
N VAL A 435 -7.92 13.52 1.93
CA VAL A 435 -7.75 13.67 3.38
C VAL A 435 -7.60 15.14 3.81
N ARG A 436 -6.95 15.98 2.99
CA ARG A 436 -6.63 17.38 3.31
C ARG A 436 -7.25 18.35 2.30
N ASN A 437 -7.48 19.58 2.76
CA ASN A 437 -7.99 20.66 1.92
C ASN A 437 -6.87 21.30 1.08
N GLU A 438 -5.62 21.18 1.52
CA GLU A 438 -4.45 21.65 0.77
C GLU A 438 -4.10 20.68 -0.35
N ASN A 439 -4.00 21.18 -1.59
CA ASN A 439 -3.75 20.36 -2.78
C ASN A 439 -4.67 19.13 -2.88
N PRO A 440 -6.02 19.27 -2.87
CA PRO A 440 -6.91 18.13 -2.94
C PRO A 440 -6.66 17.33 -4.22
N LEU A 441 -6.86 16.02 -4.17
CA LEU A 441 -6.88 15.14 -5.33
C LEU A 441 -7.81 13.98 -4.97
N LYS A 442 -9.11 14.27 -4.98
CA LYS A 442 -10.11 13.48 -4.26
C LYS A 442 -10.34 12.10 -4.82
N PHE A 443 -10.41 11.97 -6.14
CA PHE A 443 -10.75 10.72 -6.81
C PHE A 443 -9.66 10.25 -7.76
N LEU A 444 -9.60 8.94 -7.95
CA LEU A 444 -8.59 8.31 -8.80
C LEU A 444 -8.80 8.64 -10.29
N ALA A 445 -7.69 8.87 -10.98
CA ALA A 445 -7.59 8.77 -12.43
C ALA A 445 -6.55 7.69 -12.79
N LEU A 446 -6.58 7.22 -14.03
CA LEU A 446 -5.50 6.38 -14.56
C LEU A 446 -4.19 7.19 -14.70
N THR A 447 -3.07 6.52 -14.95
CA THR A 447 -1.84 7.21 -15.39
C THR A 447 -2.05 7.91 -16.74
N GLU A 448 -1.23 8.92 -17.07
CA GLU A 448 -1.33 9.64 -18.34
C GLU A 448 -1.24 8.69 -19.54
N THR A 449 -0.30 7.74 -19.48
CA THR A 449 -0.10 6.73 -20.53
C THR A 449 -1.29 5.76 -20.65
N GLN A 450 -1.82 5.23 -19.54
CA GLN A 450 -3.01 4.37 -19.59
C GLN A 450 -4.23 5.10 -20.15
N LEU A 451 -4.44 6.36 -19.74
CA LEU A 451 -5.56 7.17 -20.22
C LEU A 451 -5.42 7.49 -21.71
N PHE A 452 -4.21 7.81 -22.19
CA PHE A 452 -3.94 8.00 -23.61
C PHE A 452 -4.26 6.74 -24.43
N LEU A 453 -3.77 5.57 -23.99
CA LEU A 453 -4.02 4.30 -24.69
C LEU A 453 -5.52 3.98 -24.73
N LEU A 454 -6.23 4.22 -23.62
CA LEU A 454 -7.68 4.08 -23.56
C LEU A 454 -8.41 5.00 -24.55
N LYS A 455 -7.90 6.22 -24.74
CA LYS A 455 -8.44 7.15 -25.75
C LYS A 455 -8.21 6.63 -27.17
N GLN A 456 -7.05 6.07 -27.48
CA GLN A 456 -6.78 5.49 -28.80
C GLN A 456 -7.75 4.34 -29.12
N TRP A 457 -8.03 3.47 -28.14
CA TRP A 457 -9.08 2.45 -28.26
C TRP A 457 -10.46 3.06 -28.52
N ALA A 458 -10.82 4.10 -27.76
CA ALA A 458 -12.07 4.81 -27.95
C ALA A 458 -12.22 5.40 -29.36
N ASP A 459 -11.13 5.92 -29.91
CA ASP A 459 -11.04 6.50 -31.25
C ASP A 459 -11.00 5.46 -32.37
N GLY A 460 -11.00 4.16 -32.05
CA GLY A 460 -10.88 3.09 -33.04
C GLY A 460 -9.45 2.91 -33.59
N LYS A 461 -8.45 3.51 -32.93
CA LYS A 461 -7.03 3.39 -33.28
C LYS A 461 -6.37 2.28 -32.46
N PHE A 462 -6.83 1.06 -32.68
CA PHE A 462 -6.31 -0.10 -31.99
C PHE A 462 -6.39 -1.37 -32.84
N ASN A 463 -5.55 -2.34 -32.51
CA ASN A 463 -5.59 -3.68 -33.08
C ASN A 463 -5.93 -4.75 -32.04
N LEU A 464 -6.28 -5.94 -32.54
CA LEU A 464 -6.70 -7.12 -31.77
C LEU A 464 -5.68 -8.26 -31.85
N THR A 465 -4.46 -7.98 -32.35
CA THR A 465 -3.45 -9.03 -32.44
C THR A 465 -3.16 -9.60 -31.04
N PRO A 466 -2.90 -10.91 -30.92
CA PRO A 466 -2.52 -11.53 -29.66
C PRO A 466 -1.38 -10.77 -28.99
N ASP A 467 -1.39 -10.80 -27.66
CA ASP A 467 -0.48 -10.03 -26.81
C ASP A 467 0.98 -10.21 -27.25
N GLN A 468 1.59 -9.09 -27.63
CA GLN A 468 3.02 -8.94 -27.60
C GLN A 468 3.24 -8.00 -26.43
N HIS A 469 3.65 -8.53 -25.27
CA HIS A 469 4.18 -7.71 -24.19
C HIS A 469 5.11 -6.65 -24.81
N TRP A 470 5.38 -5.55 -24.11
CA TRP A 470 6.45 -4.62 -24.53
C TRP A 470 7.85 -5.26 -24.48
N GLU A 471 7.96 -6.57 -24.74
CA GLU A 471 9.15 -7.38 -25.04
C GLU A 471 9.93 -6.71 -26.16
N GLY A 472 11.14 -6.25 -25.82
CA GLY A 472 11.97 -5.40 -26.67
C GLY A 472 12.12 -3.97 -26.15
N VAL A 473 11.22 -3.52 -25.27
CA VAL A 473 11.26 -2.21 -24.59
C VAL A 473 11.54 -2.39 -23.08
N VAL A 474 10.81 -3.30 -22.41
CA VAL A 474 11.04 -3.66 -20.99
C VAL A 474 10.99 -5.17 -20.82
N PRO A 475 11.94 -5.80 -20.11
CA PRO A 475 11.88 -7.22 -19.78
C PRO A 475 10.68 -7.56 -18.88
N ALA A 476 9.99 -8.67 -19.15
CA ALA A 476 8.81 -9.08 -18.39
C ALA A 476 9.09 -9.23 -16.88
N SER A 477 10.28 -9.72 -16.49
CA SER A 477 10.67 -9.82 -15.09
C SER A 477 10.63 -8.47 -14.35
N ASP A 478 10.97 -7.38 -15.04
CA ASP A 478 10.94 -6.03 -14.45
C ASP A 478 9.49 -5.60 -14.21
N THR A 479 8.57 -5.85 -15.16
CA THR A 479 7.16 -5.50 -15.01
C THR A 479 6.44 -6.40 -14.02
N ILE A 480 6.79 -7.69 -13.95
CA ILE A 480 6.18 -8.66 -13.04
C ILE A 480 6.47 -8.33 -11.57
N SER A 481 7.71 -7.93 -11.25
CA SER A 481 8.08 -7.67 -9.86
C SER A 481 7.26 -6.51 -9.28
N VAL A 482 7.39 -5.32 -9.86
CA VAL A 482 6.67 -4.12 -9.40
C VAL A 482 5.20 -4.10 -9.84
N GLY A 483 4.79 -4.91 -10.82
CA GLY A 483 3.39 -5.01 -11.24
C GLY A 483 2.46 -5.61 -10.17
N ASN A 484 3.02 -6.29 -9.18
CA ASN A 484 2.29 -6.76 -8.00
C ASN A 484 2.31 -5.76 -6.83
N CYS A 485 2.73 -4.52 -7.07
CA CYS A 485 2.67 -3.41 -6.10
C CYS A 485 1.67 -2.35 -6.56
N ILE A 486 1.20 -1.53 -5.62
CA ILE A 486 0.33 -0.43 -5.96
C ILE A 486 1.06 0.70 -6.70
N GLY A 487 0.44 1.24 -7.75
CA GLY A 487 0.87 2.45 -8.44
C GLY A 487 0.07 3.70 -8.08
N LEU A 488 -1.26 3.57 -7.93
CA LEU A 488 -2.15 4.66 -7.54
C LEU A 488 -3.37 4.16 -6.74
N PRO A 489 -3.95 4.99 -5.83
CA PRO A 489 -3.42 6.28 -5.36
C PRO A 489 -2.27 6.09 -4.37
N MET A 490 -1.53 7.17 -4.03
CA MET A 490 -0.36 7.14 -3.13
C MET A 490 -0.51 8.09 -1.93
N SER A 491 -1.33 7.71 -0.95
CA SER A 491 -1.60 8.49 0.27
C SER A 491 -1.46 7.72 1.60
N PRO A 492 -0.28 7.16 1.94
CA PRO A 492 0.96 7.17 1.16
C PRO A 492 1.02 6.08 0.08
N GLY A 493 0.19 5.04 0.14
CA GLY A 493 0.33 3.82 -0.65
C GLY A 493 0.58 2.64 0.29
N ILE A 494 1.12 1.53 -0.23
CA ILE A 494 1.45 0.35 0.59
C ILE A 494 2.95 0.07 0.59
N GLU A 495 3.54 -0.27 -0.56
CA GLU A 495 4.97 -0.58 -0.62
C GLU A 495 5.85 0.68 -0.69
N VAL A 496 5.43 1.65 -1.49
CA VAL A 496 6.12 2.91 -1.78
C VAL A 496 5.09 4.03 -2.02
N THR A 497 5.55 5.26 -2.18
CA THR A 497 4.69 6.44 -2.41
C THR A 497 5.12 7.23 -3.65
N TRP A 498 4.51 8.40 -3.84
CA TRP A 498 4.59 9.28 -5.02
C TRP A 498 6.01 9.70 -5.43
N ASN A 499 7.04 9.47 -4.61
CA ASN A 499 8.42 9.74 -5.01
C ASN A 499 8.86 8.90 -6.21
N VAL A 500 8.26 7.70 -6.38
CA VAL A 500 8.49 6.84 -7.56
C VAL A 500 7.91 7.40 -8.86
N HIS A 501 7.11 8.46 -8.81
CA HIS A 501 6.64 9.17 -10.02
C HIS A 501 7.63 10.24 -10.49
N ASN A 502 8.65 10.58 -9.69
CA ASN A 502 9.60 11.62 -10.03
C ASN A 502 10.74 11.08 -10.90
N GLN A 503 10.82 11.52 -12.15
CA GLN A 503 11.82 11.09 -13.12
C GLN A 503 13.28 11.30 -12.65
N ILE A 504 13.53 12.22 -11.71
CA ILE A 504 14.87 12.54 -11.20
C ILE A 504 15.55 11.31 -10.59
N ILE A 505 14.80 10.42 -9.96
CA ILE A 505 15.36 9.24 -9.27
C ILE A 505 15.76 8.11 -10.24
N TYR A 506 15.35 8.18 -11.51
CA TYR A 506 15.58 7.14 -12.50
C TYR A 506 16.77 7.43 -13.41
N ASN A 507 17.42 6.36 -13.87
CA ASN A 507 18.34 6.40 -14.99
C ASN A 507 17.56 6.25 -16.30
N LEU A 508 17.12 7.37 -16.88
CA LEU A 508 16.29 7.41 -18.08
C LEU A 508 16.99 6.92 -19.38
N ASN A 509 18.20 6.37 -19.30
CA ASN A 509 18.83 5.68 -20.43
C ASN A 509 18.68 4.15 -20.34
N ILE A 510 18.25 3.62 -19.18
CA ILE A 510 18.09 2.20 -18.92
C ILE A 510 16.70 1.99 -18.31
N PRO A 511 15.75 1.37 -19.05
CA PRO A 511 14.39 1.17 -18.58
C PRO A 511 14.31 0.64 -17.15
N PHE A 512 13.38 1.19 -16.37
CA PHE A 512 13.02 0.76 -15.01
C PHE A 512 14.17 0.81 -13.99
N THR A 513 15.30 1.44 -14.32
CA THR A 513 16.48 1.46 -13.45
C THR A 513 16.51 2.73 -12.60
N LEU A 514 16.75 2.58 -11.29
CA LEU A 514 16.97 3.70 -10.37
C LEU A 514 18.41 4.19 -10.44
N LYS A 515 18.63 5.49 -10.25
CA LYS A 515 19.97 6.01 -9.97
C LYS A 515 20.35 5.64 -8.56
N VAL A 516 21.40 4.85 -8.39
CA VAL A 516 21.94 4.53 -7.07
C VAL A 516 23.02 5.54 -6.68
N LYS A 517 22.93 6.13 -5.48
CA LYS A 517 23.89 7.16 -5.02
C LYS A 517 25.27 6.55 -4.72
N ASN A 518 25.31 5.45 -3.98
CA ASN A 518 26.55 4.82 -3.57
C ASN A 518 27.06 3.89 -4.69
N SER A 519 28.33 3.95 -5.06
CA SER A 519 28.88 3.05 -6.09
C SER A 519 29.31 1.71 -5.49
N LEU A 520 29.38 0.65 -6.32
CA LEU A 520 29.94 -0.64 -5.89
C LEU A 520 31.38 -0.51 -5.36
N VAL A 521 32.18 0.41 -5.93
CA VAL A 521 33.54 0.72 -5.46
C VAL A 521 33.55 1.18 -4.00
N LYS A 522 32.55 1.96 -3.58
CA LYS A 522 32.40 2.37 -2.18
C LYS A 522 32.15 1.16 -1.27
N TYR A 523 31.30 0.23 -1.69
CA TYR A 523 31.07 -1.02 -0.97
C TYR A 523 32.31 -1.92 -0.94
N ASP A 524 33.07 -2.00 -2.03
CA ASP A 524 34.31 -2.78 -2.09
C ASP A 524 35.34 -2.34 -1.04
N LYS A 525 35.42 -1.05 -0.72
CA LYS A 525 36.30 -0.57 0.35
C LYS A 525 35.93 -1.12 1.73
N VAL A 526 34.62 -1.21 2.04
CA VAL A 526 34.13 -1.79 3.31
C VAL A 526 34.60 -3.23 3.44
N PHE A 527 34.54 -4.02 2.37
CA PHE A 527 34.91 -5.44 2.42
C PHE A 527 36.42 -5.70 2.25
N ASN A 528 37.18 -4.82 1.59
CA ASN A 528 38.56 -5.13 1.16
C ASN A 528 39.67 -4.23 1.71
N VAL A 529 39.40 -2.94 1.98
CA VAL A 529 40.49 -1.94 2.13
C VAL A 529 40.47 -1.23 3.49
N GLY A 530 39.29 -1.04 4.11
CA GLY A 530 39.19 -0.40 5.43
C GLY A 530 37.84 0.27 5.70
N LYS A 531 37.82 1.23 6.62
CA LYS A 531 36.61 1.98 7.00
C LYS A 531 36.18 2.92 5.86
N GLU A 532 34.88 2.92 5.55
CA GLU A 532 34.22 3.83 4.61
C GLU A 532 32.88 4.25 5.23
N THR A 533 32.44 5.49 5.00
CA THR A 533 31.29 6.08 5.71
C THR A 533 30.38 6.90 4.78
N GLY A 534 29.27 7.39 5.32
CA GLY A 534 28.31 8.27 4.65
C GLY A 534 27.48 7.54 3.60
N PHE A 535 27.05 6.30 3.88
CA PHE A 535 26.15 5.57 3.00
C PHE A 535 24.72 6.09 3.10
N LEU A 536 24.32 6.56 4.28
CA LEU A 536 23.00 7.15 4.56
C LEU A 536 23.13 8.58 5.08
N THR A 537 22.28 9.47 4.58
CA THR A 537 22.25 10.89 4.91
C THR A 537 20.91 11.29 5.56
N VAL A 538 20.99 11.93 6.73
CA VAL A 538 19.86 12.50 7.49
C VAL A 538 19.15 13.57 6.67
N THR A 539 17.80 13.55 6.65
CA THR A 539 16.93 14.54 5.98
C THR A 539 17.17 14.76 4.48
N ARG A 540 17.97 13.90 3.84
CA ARG A 540 18.24 14.01 2.40
C ARG A 540 17.06 13.54 1.57
N ASP A 541 16.58 14.40 0.68
CA ASP A 541 15.55 14.07 -0.30
C ASP A 541 16.17 13.69 -1.66
N GLU A 542 15.96 12.45 -2.09
CA GLU A 542 16.41 11.92 -3.37
C GLU A 542 15.69 12.56 -4.57
N CYS A 543 14.48 13.09 -4.35
CA CYS A 543 13.72 13.82 -5.37
C CYS A 543 14.36 15.18 -5.71
N LEU A 544 15.30 15.68 -4.89
CA LEU A 544 16.15 16.84 -5.21
C LEU A 544 17.40 16.47 -6.03
N GLY A 545 17.64 15.17 -6.28
CA GLY A 545 18.72 14.67 -7.12
C GLY A 545 19.82 13.89 -6.38
N GLY A 546 20.77 13.36 -7.16
CA GLY A 546 21.93 12.62 -6.65
C GLY A 546 21.71 11.12 -6.40
N GLY A 547 20.58 10.54 -6.83
CA GLY A 547 20.28 9.11 -6.73
C GLY A 547 19.76 8.67 -5.35
N CYS A 548 19.26 7.44 -5.26
CA CYS A 548 18.70 6.86 -4.05
C CYS A 548 19.79 6.24 -3.16
N GLU A 549 19.65 6.43 -1.85
CA GLU A 549 20.34 5.71 -0.78
C GLU A 549 19.46 4.57 -0.23
N PRO A 550 20.04 3.56 0.44
CA PRO A 550 19.25 2.55 1.16
C PRO A 550 18.16 3.20 2.03
N GLY A 551 16.92 2.71 1.93
CA GLY A 551 15.77 3.20 2.67
C GLY A 551 15.03 4.41 2.05
N ASP A 552 15.50 4.97 0.93
CA ASP A 552 14.90 6.17 0.35
C ASP A 552 13.50 5.92 -0.27
N LEU A 553 13.21 4.72 -0.77
CA LEU A 553 11.90 4.44 -1.38
C LEU A 553 10.78 4.25 -0.35
N THR A 554 11.10 3.73 0.83
CA THR A 554 10.12 3.36 1.86
C THR A 554 10.01 4.36 3.02
N LYS A 555 10.94 5.32 3.15
CA LYS A 555 10.99 6.26 4.30
C LYS A 555 9.75 7.14 4.48
N ARG A 556 8.96 7.35 3.42
CA ARG A 556 7.75 8.18 3.43
C ARG A 556 6.50 7.44 3.91
N MET A 557 6.52 6.11 3.94
CA MET A 557 5.37 5.29 4.39
C MET A 557 5.14 5.45 5.90
N ALA A 558 4.00 4.99 6.44
CA ALA A 558 3.77 5.04 7.88
C ALA A 558 4.84 4.30 8.69
N CYS A 559 5.05 4.80 9.90
CA CYS A 559 5.97 4.25 10.88
C CYS A 559 5.21 3.94 12.18
N PRO A 560 4.58 2.77 12.29
CA PRO A 560 4.81 1.57 11.48
C PRO A 560 3.78 1.33 10.36
N TRP A 561 4.13 0.47 9.40
CA TRP A 561 3.28 0.13 8.24
C TRP A 561 1.89 -0.43 8.61
N GLN A 562 1.76 -1.11 9.76
CA GLN A 562 0.46 -1.61 10.22
C GLN A 562 -0.55 -0.49 10.50
N ALA A 563 -0.08 0.73 10.79
CA ALA A 563 -0.96 1.87 10.99
C ALA A 563 -1.61 2.33 9.67
N ASP A 564 -0.85 2.35 8.57
CA ASP A 564 -1.40 2.51 7.22
C ASP A 564 -2.38 1.37 6.93
N PHE A 565 -1.97 0.11 7.11
CA PHE A 565 -2.81 -1.04 6.79
C PHE A 565 -4.16 -1.07 7.52
N PHE A 566 -4.20 -0.61 8.78
CA PHE A 566 -5.44 -0.52 9.57
C PHE A 566 -6.39 0.59 9.06
N ASN A 567 -5.86 1.76 8.69
CA ASN A 567 -6.69 2.91 8.31
C ASN A 567 -6.98 3.00 6.81
N CYS A 568 -6.14 2.40 5.98
CA CYS A 568 -6.22 2.50 4.54
C CYS A 568 -7.21 1.47 3.98
N THR A 569 -8.47 1.71 4.33
CA THR A 569 -9.61 0.85 4.05
C THR A 569 -10.56 1.61 3.13
N VAL A 570 -11.22 2.63 3.67
CA VAL A 570 -12.21 3.46 2.98
C VAL A 570 -12.12 4.93 3.43
N GLN A 571 -12.62 5.82 2.59
CA GLN A 571 -12.68 7.25 2.82
C GLN A 571 -14.06 7.78 2.41
N ASN A 572 -14.67 8.58 3.28
CA ASN A 572 -15.84 9.38 2.93
C ASN A 572 -15.38 10.70 2.31
N ILE A 573 -15.67 10.90 1.02
CA ILE A 573 -15.10 11.98 0.21
C ILE A 573 -16.21 12.95 -0.22
N ASN A 574 -16.04 14.24 0.08
CA ASN A 574 -16.91 15.28 -0.45
C ASN A 574 -16.85 15.34 -1.98
N PHE A 575 -17.99 15.42 -2.66
CA PHE A 575 -18.06 15.47 -4.13
C PHE A 575 -18.77 16.71 -4.70
N THR A 576 -19.17 17.66 -3.86
CA THR A 576 -19.90 18.87 -4.27
C THR A 576 -19.02 20.12 -4.32
N ASN A 577 -17.90 20.12 -3.58
CA ASN A 577 -17.03 21.28 -3.42
C ASN A 577 -15.58 20.91 -3.80
N PRO A 578 -15.05 21.35 -4.96
CA PRO A 578 -13.78 20.86 -5.48
C PRO A 578 -12.56 21.21 -4.60
N THR A 579 -12.65 22.23 -3.74
CA THR A 579 -11.53 22.66 -2.90
C THR A 579 -11.60 22.17 -1.46
N GLN A 580 -12.72 21.57 -1.06
CA GLN A 580 -13.00 21.23 0.34
C GLN A 580 -13.15 19.71 0.49
N VAL A 581 -12.32 19.12 1.34
CA VAL A 581 -12.35 17.70 1.71
C VAL A 581 -12.90 17.51 3.12
N LYS A 582 -12.46 18.35 4.07
CA LYS A 582 -12.80 18.29 5.48
C LYS A 582 -13.24 19.64 6.03
N ASP A 583 -14.33 19.66 6.79
CA ASP A 583 -14.70 20.78 7.65
C ASP A 583 -13.95 20.68 8.97
N TYR A 584 -13.63 21.84 9.56
CA TYR A 584 -12.83 21.90 10.78
C TYR A 584 -13.70 22.31 11.96
N ILE A 585 -13.63 21.50 13.02
CA ILE A 585 -14.17 21.87 14.33
C ILE A 585 -13.04 22.55 15.09
N VAL A 586 -13.32 23.75 15.60
CA VAL A 586 -12.37 24.55 16.36
C VAL A 586 -12.81 24.75 17.79
N ASP A 587 -11.84 24.92 18.69
CA ASP A 587 -12.10 25.38 20.05
C ASP A 587 -12.33 26.90 20.11
N ASN A 588 -12.56 27.43 21.32
CA ASN A 588 -12.80 28.86 21.55
C ASN A 588 -11.61 29.76 21.18
N THR A 589 -10.43 29.20 20.93
CA THR A 589 -9.22 29.93 20.51
C THR A 589 -9.01 29.88 18.98
N GLY A 590 -9.88 29.17 18.25
CA GLY A 590 -9.76 28.95 16.81
C GLY A 590 -8.81 27.80 16.44
N LYS A 591 -8.32 27.02 17.41
CA LYS A 591 -7.47 25.85 17.14
C LYS A 591 -8.34 24.70 16.65
N ILE A 592 -7.92 24.04 15.56
CA ILE A 592 -8.57 22.83 15.04
C ILE A 592 -8.46 21.71 16.09
N ILE A 593 -9.61 21.23 16.55
CA ILE A 593 -9.72 20.09 17.49
C ILE A 593 -10.24 18.83 16.80
N ASP A 594 -10.97 18.96 15.70
CA ASP A 594 -11.43 17.82 14.90
C ASP A 594 -11.61 18.19 13.42
N ARG A 595 -11.62 17.18 12.55
CA ARG A 595 -11.77 17.30 11.10
C ARG A 595 -12.73 16.25 10.58
N ILE A 596 -13.87 16.70 10.08
CA ILE A 596 -14.93 15.82 9.59
C ILE A 596 -15.02 15.89 8.07
N PRO A 597 -15.34 14.79 7.36
CA PRO A 597 -15.68 14.86 5.95
C PRO A 597 -16.78 15.91 5.67
N THR A 598 -16.55 16.83 4.72
CA THR A 598 -17.56 17.84 4.34
C THR A 598 -18.73 17.17 3.63
N PRO A 599 -19.97 17.19 4.17
CA PRO A 599 -21.12 16.58 3.51
C PRO A 599 -21.57 17.36 2.25
N PRO A 600 -22.24 16.71 1.29
CA PRO A 600 -22.45 15.27 1.19
C PRO A 600 -21.15 14.55 0.79
N VAL A 601 -21.05 13.28 1.17
CA VAL A 601 -19.87 12.44 0.94
C VAL A 601 -20.21 11.17 0.17
N TYR A 602 -19.21 10.64 -0.53
CA TYR A 602 -19.27 9.33 -1.17
C TYR A 602 -18.29 8.36 -0.52
N TYR A 603 -18.75 7.15 -0.24
CA TYR A 603 -17.95 6.07 0.34
C TYR A 603 -17.02 5.50 -0.73
N SER A 604 -15.71 5.73 -0.59
CA SER A 604 -14.70 5.40 -1.58
C SER A 604 -13.61 4.52 -0.97
N TYR A 605 -13.09 3.56 -1.72
CA TYR A 605 -12.01 2.70 -1.22
C TYR A 605 -10.63 3.36 -1.36
N TRP A 606 -9.67 2.88 -0.57
CA TRP A 606 -8.25 3.17 -0.77
C TRP A 606 -7.61 2.15 -1.72
N TRP A 607 -7.28 0.95 -1.23
CA TRP A 607 -6.47 -0.03 -1.97
C TRP A 607 -7.01 -1.45 -1.84
N PRO A 608 -8.21 -1.76 -2.36
CA PRO A 608 -8.84 -3.06 -2.15
C PRO A 608 -7.96 -4.29 -2.44
N PRO A 609 -7.13 -4.33 -3.51
CA PRO A 609 -6.27 -5.50 -3.75
C PRO A 609 -5.18 -5.71 -2.70
N GLN A 610 -4.65 -4.63 -2.16
CA GLN A 610 -3.51 -4.69 -1.26
C GLN A 610 -3.92 -4.69 0.22
N SER A 611 -5.07 -4.07 0.53
CA SER A 611 -5.74 -4.02 1.83
C SER A 611 -7.24 -4.29 1.62
N PRO A 612 -7.64 -5.58 1.54
CA PRO A 612 -9.05 -5.95 1.31
C PRO A 612 -9.98 -5.38 2.39
N TRP A 613 -11.22 -5.09 2.00
CA TRP A 613 -12.23 -4.57 2.94
C TRP A 613 -13.47 -5.46 3.00
N ASP A 614 -14.05 -5.80 1.86
CA ASP A 614 -15.24 -6.65 1.75
C ASP A 614 -14.87 -7.97 1.06
N VAL A 615 -14.82 -9.07 1.81
CA VAL A 615 -14.36 -10.38 1.31
C VAL A 615 -15.37 -11.48 1.58
N LEU A 616 -15.30 -12.57 0.83
CA LEU A 616 -16.13 -13.77 1.06
C LEU A 616 -15.44 -14.74 2.03
N ILE A 617 -16.20 -15.31 2.98
CA ILE A 617 -15.71 -16.33 3.90
C ILE A 617 -15.34 -17.62 3.14
N GLY A 618 -14.12 -18.15 3.33
CA GLY A 618 -13.63 -19.37 2.69
C GLY A 618 -13.60 -20.65 3.53
N GLU A 619 -14.35 -20.70 4.64
CA GLU A 619 -14.37 -21.90 5.49
C GLU A 619 -15.24 -23.02 4.90
N LEU A 620 -14.59 -23.96 4.21
CA LEU A 620 -15.25 -25.08 3.52
C LEU A 620 -15.39 -26.35 4.37
N THR A 621 -14.83 -26.37 5.60
CA THR A 621 -14.90 -27.53 6.52
C THR A 621 -15.82 -27.26 7.71
N LYS A 622 -16.31 -28.33 8.36
CA LYS A 622 -17.14 -28.21 9.56
C LYS A 622 -16.35 -27.57 10.71
N GLU A 623 -15.08 -27.93 10.86
CA GLU A 623 -14.18 -27.38 11.87
C GLU A 623 -13.94 -25.88 11.62
N GLY A 624 -13.70 -25.50 10.36
CA GLY A 624 -13.55 -24.10 9.94
C GLY A 624 -14.80 -23.27 10.19
N PHE A 625 -15.98 -23.80 9.85
CA PHE A 625 -17.27 -23.17 10.15
C PHE A 625 -17.44 -22.90 11.65
N HIS A 626 -17.14 -23.88 12.51
CA HIS A 626 -17.21 -23.70 13.96
C HIS A 626 -16.18 -22.70 14.47
N ALA A 627 -14.96 -22.72 13.94
CA ALA A 627 -13.89 -21.79 14.31
C ALA A 627 -14.22 -20.34 13.92
N ASN A 628 -14.82 -20.13 12.75
CA ASN A 628 -15.26 -18.83 12.24
C ASN A 628 -16.61 -18.37 12.86
N GLY A 629 -16.92 -18.76 14.10
CA GLY A 629 -18.11 -18.28 14.79
C GLY A 629 -19.45 -18.75 14.20
N LYS A 630 -19.45 -19.88 13.47
CA LYS A 630 -20.62 -20.47 12.80
C LYS A 630 -21.22 -19.57 11.70
N TRP A 631 -20.37 -18.88 10.94
CA TRP A 631 -20.76 -18.17 9.73
C TRP A 631 -20.44 -18.97 8.48
N GLU A 632 -21.43 -19.09 7.60
CA GLU A 632 -21.38 -19.82 6.35
C GLU A 632 -20.34 -19.27 5.36
N SER A 633 -19.73 -20.18 4.58
CA SER A 633 -18.89 -19.81 3.45
C SER A 633 -19.68 -19.05 2.39
N GLY A 634 -18.99 -18.19 1.63
CA GLY A 634 -19.57 -17.41 0.54
C GLY A 634 -20.33 -16.16 1.01
N ARG A 635 -20.46 -15.95 2.32
CA ARG A 635 -20.98 -14.70 2.88
C ARG A 635 -19.91 -13.62 2.86
N GLN A 636 -20.29 -12.43 2.39
CA GLN A 636 -19.45 -11.25 2.46
C GLN A 636 -19.36 -10.73 3.89
N MET A 637 -18.14 -10.40 4.33
CA MET A 637 -17.83 -9.83 5.63
C MET A 637 -16.70 -8.81 5.52
N ASN A 638 -16.56 -7.97 6.54
CA ASN A 638 -15.38 -7.14 6.68
C ASN A 638 -14.11 -8.01 6.85
N TYR A 639 -13.06 -7.70 6.10
CA TYR A 639 -11.80 -8.44 6.10
C TYR A 639 -11.06 -8.34 7.44
N GLN A 640 -11.02 -7.14 8.02
CA GLN A 640 -10.29 -6.86 9.26
C GLN A 640 -11.10 -7.19 10.54
N ARG A 641 -12.29 -7.80 10.41
CA ARG A 641 -13.21 -8.11 11.52
C ARG A 641 -12.48 -8.79 12.69
N GLY A 642 -12.55 -8.18 13.87
CA GLY A 642 -11.90 -8.68 15.09
C GLY A 642 -10.63 -7.91 15.50
N LEU A 643 -9.98 -7.21 14.56
CA LEU A 643 -8.93 -6.25 14.85
C LEU A 643 -9.56 -4.85 14.91
N ASN A 644 -9.72 -4.32 16.11
CA ASN A 644 -10.52 -3.11 16.37
C ASN A 644 -9.66 -1.92 16.84
N SER A 645 -8.32 -1.99 16.71
CA SER A 645 -7.39 -0.91 17.06
C SER A 645 -6.05 -1.06 16.36
N TYR A 646 -5.29 0.04 16.21
CA TYR A 646 -3.94 0.04 15.64
C TYR A 646 -3.00 -0.95 16.32
N VAL A 647 -3.00 -0.98 17.66
CA VAL A 647 -2.12 -1.87 18.42
C VAL A 647 -2.45 -3.34 18.17
N GLN A 648 -3.73 -3.68 17.98
CA GLN A 648 -4.11 -5.04 17.60
C GLN A 648 -3.63 -5.39 16.19
N MET A 649 -3.70 -4.46 15.22
CA MET A 649 -3.12 -4.68 13.89
C MET A 649 -1.60 -4.88 13.97
N VAL A 650 -0.89 -4.08 14.77
CA VAL A 650 0.56 -4.25 15.01
C VAL A 650 0.90 -5.65 15.54
N GLU A 651 0.12 -6.19 16.48
CA GLU A 651 0.43 -7.47 17.12
C GLU A 651 -0.10 -8.71 16.39
N PHE A 652 -1.13 -8.56 15.55
CA PHE A 652 -1.90 -9.67 15.01
C PHE A 652 -2.23 -9.56 13.51
N TRP A 653 -1.56 -8.69 12.75
CA TRP A 653 -1.71 -8.59 11.28
C TRP A 653 -1.61 -9.96 10.58
N ASP A 654 -0.74 -10.84 11.06
CA ASP A 654 -0.49 -12.16 10.49
C ASP A 654 -1.62 -13.17 10.71
N THR A 655 -2.62 -12.82 11.52
CA THR A 655 -3.81 -13.66 11.75
C THR A 655 -4.89 -13.44 10.68
N LEU A 656 -4.79 -12.40 9.85
CA LEU A 656 -5.70 -12.17 8.73
C LEU A 656 -5.54 -13.23 7.64
N GLY A 657 -6.60 -13.53 6.90
CA GLY A 657 -6.57 -14.52 5.82
C GLY A 657 -5.98 -13.97 4.51
N PHE A 658 -5.68 -14.86 3.58
CA PHE A 658 -5.36 -14.52 2.20
C PHE A 658 -6.58 -14.75 1.31
N VAL A 659 -6.89 -13.80 0.44
CA VAL A 659 -7.94 -13.94 -0.58
C VAL A 659 -7.34 -14.66 -1.79
N LYS A 660 -7.87 -15.85 -2.09
CA LYS A 660 -7.34 -16.76 -3.11
C LYS A 660 -8.46 -17.30 -3.98
N ASP A 661 -8.20 -17.47 -5.28
CA ASP A 661 -9.12 -18.13 -6.20
C ASP A 661 -9.17 -19.63 -5.94
N MET A 662 -10.29 -20.08 -5.38
CA MET A 662 -10.55 -21.48 -5.10
C MET A 662 -10.95 -22.27 -6.35
N ASN A 663 -11.14 -21.58 -7.48
CA ASN A 663 -11.51 -22.17 -8.77
C ASN A 663 -10.46 -21.89 -9.87
N ALA A 664 -9.21 -21.64 -9.50
CA ALA A 664 -8.13 -21.21 -10.40
C ALA A 664 -7.84 -22.14 -11.60
N ASN A 665 -8.31 -23.39 -11.56
CA ASN A 665 -8.16 -24.34 -12.68
C ASN A 665 -9.23 -24.18 -13.77
N ASN A 666 -10.27 -23.37 -13.54
CA ASN A 666 -11.37 -23.11 -14.47
C ASN A 666 -11.30 -21.67 -14.96
N ALA A 667 -10.53 -21.44 -16.03
CA ALA A 667 -10.30 -20.12 -16.59
C ALA A 667 -11.63 -19.40 -16.91
N GLY A 668 -11.75 -18.15 -16.49
CA GLY A 668 -12.94 -17.32 -16.71
C GLY A 668 -14.01 -17.42 -15.61
N PHE A 669 -13.90 -18.36 -14.67
CA PHE A 669 -14.86 -18.57 -13.58
C PHE A 669 -14.21 -18.40 -12.19
N PRO A 670 -13.63 -17.23 -11.86
CA PRO A 670 -12.97 -17.03 -10.57
C PRO A 670 -13.97 -17.16 -9.42
N TYR A 671 -13.52 -17.73 -8.30
CA TYR A 671 -14.24 -17.75 -7.03
C TYR A 671 -13.26 -17.51 -5.88
N LEU A 672 -13.08 -16.23 -5.53
CA LEU A 672 -12.09 -15.82 -4.54
C LEU A 672 -12.69 -15.83 -3.14
N LEU A 673 -12.01 -16.52 -2.23
CA LEU A 673 -12.40 -16.67 -0.82
C LEU A 673 -11.26 -16.29 0.11
N GLU A 674 -11.59 -15.79 1.31
CA GLU A 674 -10.63 -15.63 2.40
C GLU A 674 -10.23 -17.01 2.97
N THR A 675 -8.93 -17.30 2.97
CA THR A 675 -8.34 -18.57 3.39
C THR A 675 -7.26 -18.36 4.44
N GLU A 676 -6.94 -19.41 5.21
CA GLU A 676 -5.83 -19.40 6.17
C GLU A 676 -5.94 -18.33 7.28
N ARG A 677 -7.16 -17.83 7.56
CA ARG A 677 -7.42 -16.89 8.65
C ARG A 677 -7.27 -17.59 10.00
N GLY A 678 -6.59 -16.95 10.95
CA GLY A 678 -6.37 -17.46 12.31
C GLY A 678 -7.60 -17.29 13.20
N HIS A 679 -8.69 -17.99 12.90
CA HIS A 679 -9.97 -17.86 13.59
C HIS A 679 -9.87 -18.07 15.12
N GLU A 680 -8.94 -18.91 15.56
CA GLU A 680 -8.71 -19.21 16.97
C GLU A 680 -8.24 -18.00 17.81
N PHE A 681 -7.76 -16.93 17.16
CA PHE A 681 -7.39 -15.67 17.81
C PHE A 681 -8.60 -14.79 18.13
N TYR A 682 -9.73 -15.02 17.45
CA TYR A 682 -10.90 -14.17 17.52
C TYR A 682 -12.00 -14.79 18.36
N THR A 683 -12.86 -13.93 18.91
CA THR A 683 -14.11 -14.32 19.54
C THR A 683 -15.25 -13.63 18.81
N SER A 684 -16.32 -14.37 18.53
CA SER A 684 -17.54 -13.82 17.93
C SER A 684 -18.67 -13.84 18.95
N GLN A 685 -19.39 -12.72 19.05
CA GLN A 685 -20.67 -12.64 19.74
C GLN A 685 -21.78 -12.33 18.73
N LYS A 686 -23.00 -12.79 19.06
CA LYS A 686 -24.22 -12.58 18.29
C LYS A 686 -25.27 -11.88 19.17
N PRO A 687 -25.02 -10.65 19.64
CA PRO A 687 -26.03 -9.91 20.38
C PRO A 687 -27.27 -9.70 19.52
N LEU A 688 -28.43 -9.79 20.15
CA LEU A 688 -29.68 -9.39 19.52
C LEU A 688 -29.72 -7.86 19.41
N ILE A 689 -30.26 -7.30 18.32
CA ILE A 689 -30.50 -5.85 18.23
C ILE A 689 -31.32 -5.35 19.43
N SER A 690 -32.27 -6.15 19.93
CA SER A 690 -33.04 -5.81 21.13
C SER A 690 -32.16 -5.62 22.37
N GLU A 691 -31.10 -6.41 22.56
CA GLU A 691 -30.15 -6.25 23.68
C GLU A 691 -29.33 -4.96 23.57
N ILE A 692 -29.07 -4.49 22.34
CA ILE A 692 -28.42 -3.20 22.06
C ILE A 692 -29.40 -2.05 22.34
N MET A 693 -30.62 -2.13 21.81
CA MET A 693 -31.65 -1.10 21.93
C MET A 693 -32.21 -0.94 23.35
N VAL A 694 -32.32 -2.02 24.12
CA VAL A 694 -32.78 -1.99 25.52
C VAL A 694 -31.83 -1.19 26.42
N LYS A 695 -30.52 -1.14 26.10
CA LYS A 695 -29.56 -0.30 26.83
C LYS A 695 -29.72 1.20 26.58
N LEU A 696 -30.38 1.61 25.49
CA LEU A 696 -30.66 3.02 25.15
C LEU A 696 -32.01 3.53 25.69
N LYS A 697 -32.91 2.63 26.14
CA LYS A 697 -34.25 2.97 26.65
C LYS A 697 -34.32 3.23 28.17
N TYR A 698 -33.19 3.36 28.87
CA TYR A 698 -33.19 3.83 30.26
C TYR A 698 -33.17 5.36 30.31
N ASP A 699 -34.30 5.97 29.97
CA ASP A 699 -34.68 7.30 30.46
C ASP A 699 -35.80 7.17 31.52
N ASN A 700 -35.99 8.23 32.31
CA ASN A 700 -36.45 8.20 33.70
C ASN A 700 -37.88 7.68 34.02
N ASN A 701 -38.62 7.04 33.10
CA ASN A 701 -40.05 6.74 33.33
C ASN A 701 -40.51 5.29 33.10
N GLY A 702 -39.60 4.31 33.21
CA GLY A 702 -40.01 2.90 33.34
C GLY A 702 -40.44 2.25 32.02
N LEU A 703 -40.16 0.94 31.95
CA LEU A 703 -40.30 0.12 30.74
C LEU A 703 -41.77 0.00 30.29
N ASN A 704 -42.01 0.19 28.99
CA ASN A 704 -43.10 -0.49 28.31
C ASN A 704 -42.59 -0.96 26.93
N VAL A 705 -42.46 -2.28 26.76
CA VAL A 705 -42.10 -2.88 25.48
C VAL A 705 -42.96 -4.13 25.28
N ASP A 706 -44.09 -3.96 24.59
CA ASP A 706 -44.85 -5.09 24.06
C ASP A 706 -43.98 -5.85 23.04
N GLY A 707 -44.04 -7.18 23.19
CA GLY A 707 -43.11 -8.12 22.59
C GLY A 707 -43.24 -8.29 21.08
N GLN A 708 -42.14 -8.02 20.40
CA GLN A 708 -41.60 -8.81 19.29
C GLN A 708 -40.15 -8.35 19.10
N ALA A 709 -39.20 -9.05 19.74
CA ALA A 709 -37.79 -8.79 19.48
C ALA A 709 -37.51 -9.20 18.04
N ILE A 710 -37.11 -8.24 17.20
CA ILE A 710 -36.60 -8.56 15.87
C ILE A 710 -35.27 -9.29 16.09
N GLU A 711 -35.21 -10.58 15.79
CA GLU A 711 -33.99 -11.41 15.80
C GLU A 711 -33.07 -11.01 14.64
N ILE A 712 -32.51 -9.81 14.70
CA ILE A 712 -31.35 -9.47 13.88
C ILE A 712 -30.13 -9.67 14.77
N GLU A 713 -29.37 -10.72 14.50
CA GLU A 713 -28.06 -10.94 15.10
C GLU A 713 -27.04 -10.02 14.41
N THR A 714 -26.35 -9.19 15.17
CA THR A 714 -25.24 -8.37 14.63
C THR A 714 -23.92 -9.05 14.99
N PRO A 715 -23.14 -9.60 14.04
CA PRO A 715 -21.85 -10.21 14.37
C PRO A 715 -20.90 -9.17 14.96
N ILE A 716 -20.45 -9.41 16.20
CA ILE A 716 -19.34 -8.67 16.78
C ILE A 716 -18.15 -9.62 16.86
N PHE A 717 -17.13 -9.37 16.04
CA PHE A 717 -15.83 -10.00 16.17
C PHE A 717 -14.92 -9.10 17.02
N TYR A 718 -14.24 -9.70 17.99
CA TYR A 718 -13.22 -9.02 18.76
C TYR A 718 -12.12 -9.97 19.17
N LEU A 719 -10.96 -9.41 19.50
CA LEU A 719 -9.82 -10.12 20.00
C LEU A 719 -9.69 -9.91 21.52
N ASP A 720 -9.80 -10.99 22.30
CA ASP A 720 -9.37 -10.99 23.70
C ASP A 720 -7.84 -10.98 23.71
N VAL A 721 -7.25 -9.82 23.98
CA VAL A 721 -5.81 -9.58 23.88
C VAL A 721 -5.02 -10.52 24.82
N ALA A 722 -5.53 -10.82 26.01
CA ALA A 722 -4.84 -11.71 26.94
C ALA A 722 -4.85 -13.16 26.44
N LYS A 723 -5.99 -13.63 25.91
CA LYS A 723 -6.10 -14.95 25.28
C LYS A 723 -5.22 -15.05 24.02
N ALA A 724 -5.30 -14.06 23.14
CA ALA A 724 -4.53 -14.02 21.89
C ALA A 724 -3.01 -13.99 22.16
N ARG A 725 -2.54 -13.21 23.13
CA ARG A 725 -1.12 -13.20 23.53
C ARG A 725 -0.67 -14.51 24.17
N ARG A 726 -1.52 -15.21 24.93
CA ARG A 726 -1.22 -16.56 25.42
C ARG A 726 -1.08 -17.56 24.27
N ARG A 727 -2.03 -17.55 23.34
CA ARG A 727 -2.00 -18.39 22.14
C ARG A 727 -0.75 -18.15 21.31
N ARG A 728 -0.37 -16.88 21.13
CA ARG A 728 0.88 -16.48 20.46
C ARG A 728 2.11 -17.09 21.15
N LYS A 729 2.18 -17.07 22.48
CA LYS A 729 3.29 -17.69 23.22
C LYS A 729 3.36 -19.20 22.98
N GLU A 730 2.22 -19.90 22.97
CA GLU A 730 2.15 -21.33 22.66
C GLU A 730 2.63 -21.64 21.23
N GLN A 731 2.23 -20.82 20.25
CA GLN A 731 2.64 -20.92 18.84
C GLN A 731 4.18 -20.90 18.69
N PHE A 732 4.86 -20.03 19.45
CA PHE A 732 6.32 -19.89 19.42
C PHE A 732 7.08 -20.77 20.41
N ALA A 733 6.45 -21.30 21.46
CA ALA A 733 7.11 -22.15 22.48
C ALA A 733 7.58 -23.51 21.93
N THR A 734 6.98 -23.98 20.84
CA THR A 734 7.28 -25.27 20.18
C THR A 734 8.45 -25.18 19.17
N THR A 735 9.31 -24.17 19.31
CA THR A 735 10.47 -23.92 18.45
C THR A 735 11.67 -23.82 19.40
N GLU A 736 12.39 -24.93 19.63
CA GLU A 736 13.47 -24.93 20.63
C GLU A 736 14.59 -23.95 20.26
N ASN A 737 14.85 -23.05 21.22
CA ASN A 737 16.00 -22.16 21.43
C ASN A 737 16.33 -21.11 20.34
N VAL A 738 15.99 -19.84 20.61
CA VAL A 738 16.93 -18.80 21.11
C VAL A 738 16.13 -17.52 21.48
N SER A 739 16.23 -17.14 22.76
CA SER A 739 15.92 -15.81 23.36
C SER A 739 14.53 -15.18 23.17
N LEU A 740 13.50 -15.77 23.76
CA LEU A 740 12.37 -15.02 24.36
C LEU A 740 12.30 -15.34 25.85
N LEU A 741 13.44 -15.25 26.56
CA LEU A 741 13.38 -15.09 28.01
C LEU A 741 12.82 -13.71 28.27
N ALA A 742 11.60 -13.71 28.82
CA ALA A 742 10.91 -12.56 29.36
C ALA A 742 11.85 -11.67 30.17
N SER A 743 12.32 -10.58 29.58
CA SER A 743 13.01 -9.55 30.34
C SER A 743 11.97 -8.55 30.87
N GLY A 744 11.62 -8.74 32.14
CA GLY A 744 10.97 -7.72 32.97
C GLY A 744 9.49 -7.49 32.68
N VAL A 745 8.62 -8.48 32.96
CA VAL A 745 7.26 -8.14 33.39
C VAL A 745 7.43 -7.49 34.76
N GLY A 746 7.51 -6.15 34.78
CA GLY A 746 7.21 -5.43 36.00
C GLY A 746 5.87 -5.95 36.50
N ARG A 747 5.80 -6.39 37.76
CA ARG A 747 4.54 -6.66 38.43
C ARG A 747 3.69 -5.38 38.34
N ILE A 748 2.86 -5.29 37.32
CA ILE A 748 1.74 -4.36 37.32
C ILE A 748 0.72 -5.05 38.21
N ASN A 749 0.47 -4.43 39.37
CA ASN A 749 -0.63 -4.77 40.25
C ASN A 749 -1.84 -5.13 39.40
N ALA A 750 -2.52 -6.23 39.72
CA ALA A 750 -3.78 -6.58 39.10
C ALA A 750 -4.67 -5.33 39.04
N ILE A 751 -4.77 -4.70 37.85
CA ILE A 751 -5.83 -3.76 37.59
C ILE A 751 -7.02 -4.65 37.32
N THR A 752 -7.76 -4.92 38.38
CA THR A 752 -9.13 -5.39 38.29
C THR A 752 -9.85 -4.42 37.35
N TYR A 753 -10.15 -4.86 36.13
CA TYR A 753 -11.04 -4.14 35.24
C TYR A 753 -12.41 -4.18 35.91
N HIS A 754 -12.74 -3.12 36.67
CA HIS A 754 -14.10 -2.90 37.12
C HIS A 754 -14.93 -2.56 35.87
N PRO A 755 -15.99 -3.31 35.57
CA PRO A 755 -16.94 -2.89 34.54
C PRO A 755 -17.51 -1.55 35.01
N PHE A 756 -17.34 -0.52 34.19
CA PHE A 756 -17.97 0.79 34.31
C PHE A 756 -17.80 1.50 35.68
N LYS A 757 -16.76 2.34 35.82
CA LYS A 757 -16.83 3.43 36.80
C LYS A 757 -17.91 4.42 36.34
N LYS A 758 -19.03 4.44 37.07
CA LYS A 758 -20.02 5.53 37.04
C LYS A 758 -19.29 6.87 37.13
N ILE A 759 -19.41 7.68 36.09
CA ILE A 759 -19.10 9.11 36.18
C ILE A 759 -20.10 9.68 37.20
N LYS A 760 -19.61 10.10 38.37
CA LYS A 760 -20.38 10.89 39.32
C LYS A 760 -20.56 12.27 38.70
N ILE A 761 -21.74 12.52 38.14
CA ILE A 761 -22.21 13.88 37.85
C ILE A 761 -22.29 14.60 39.20
N SER A 762 -21.59 15.72 39.35
CA SER A 762 -21.61 16.54 40.57
C SER A 762 -23.03 17.02 40.88
N GLU A 763 -23.40 17.02 42.16
CA GLU A 763 -24.75 17.36 42.69
C GLU A 763 -25.27 18.76 42.31
N GLU A 764 -24.46 19.64 41.72
CA GLU A 764 -24.86 21.01 41.37
C GLU A 764 -25.80 21.14 40.17
N LEU A 765 -25.94 20.14 39.30
CA LEU A 765 -26.87 20.22 38.15
C LEU A 765 -28.32 19.83 38.48
N SER A 766 -28.61 19.44 39.73
CA SER A 766 -29.95 19.03 40.18
C SER A 766 -30.96 20.17 40.38
N LYS A 767 -30.57 21.45 40.19
CA LYS A 767 -31.41 22.62 40.51
C LYS A 767 -32.08 23.32 39.32
N VAL A 768 -31.86 22.91 38.08
CA VAL A 768 -32.52 23.54 36.93
C VAL A 768 -33.86 22.85 36.62
N ARG A 769 -34.93 23.27 37.31
CA ARG A 769 -36.31 22.92 36.99
C ARG A 769 -36.79 23.70 35.76
N PHE A 770 -36.93 23.05 34.61
CA PHE A 770 -37.78 23.56 33.53
C PHE A 770 -39.23 23.08 33.76
N LYS A 771 -40.13 24.03 34.05
CA LYS A 771 -41.58 23.84 34.04
C LYS A 771 -42.07 23.87 32.60
N PHE A 772 -42.72 22.82 32.13
CA PHE A 772 -43.62 22.92 30.98
C PHE A 772 -45.06 23.04 31.51
N ARG A 773 -45.73 24.15 31.16
CA ARG A 773 -47.20 24.26 31.22
C ARG A 773 -47.75 23.58 29.96
N ARG A 774 -48.90 22.93 30.14
CA ARG A 774 -49.63 22.02 29.23
C ARG A 774 -49.67 22.44 27.78
#